data_AF-A0A7W5UP05-F1
#
_entry.id   AF-A0A7W5UP05-F1
#
_cell.length_a   1.000
_cell.length_b   1.000
_cell.length_c   1.000
_cell.angle_alpha   90.00
_cell.angle_beta   90.00
_cell.angle_gamma   90.00
#
_symmetry.space_group_name_H-M   'P 1'
#
loop_
_entity.id
_entity.type
_entity.pdbx_description
1 polymer ?
#
loop_
_entity_poly.entity_id
_entity_poly.type
_entity_poly.pdbx_seq_one_letter_code
_entity_poly.pdbx_strand_id
1 'polypeptide(L)'
;MKTLSAFFVALLMGLPVSAQNFRQLRDVKVNETSLDLSKTDCTVIPRNAMHSRHRLRSLVLPQQLDSVGSQAFFACKGIGGRLRFPATTRVVEASAFNGCSKLRELSFEGTTRLAPFAFANCSGLRTVRLSALVPPICADNAFDGIDLRRVELIVPERARKDYRRAPGWRHFFAKKEMANVCRPEEILVPQPLTLKVFPEETFEEAAESGDKRKRIRHRPLRWADVIGVAAPQELNNEKLQAERILAERTAYMKVRRKTGPTIQLQLDSSLPNDEAYTLDISKKGVVLKGKTAAGVFRGLMTLEQLCIGNGTGARSEKIPALHIADQPRTPIRELMVDPVRHFIPFADLKAFVVEMARYKYNALHLHLVDDQGWRIEIKKYPQLTQKASDRVGMDDMPERISGFYTQAQMRELVRFAAQYHVMIIPEIELPGHEVAAVHCFPQLSCAKKPVPIRLTCGVSNELLCPAEPFVYEFLDNVLTELADVFPAPYVHLGGDEAGQPPLGAWSDCPACQELKRKEGFTENWQLQQYLFDRVIDRLKALKKTPMYWYEQEFKTIQPGCVVYAWRHGLTKMAIDAAVRNKAQIMLCPGEHCYLDYPQQRGDMPEVNWGMPVTTLQQTYRLDPAWGQDSTFVRQNLLGVSGTLWSECINSTERIYYQAFPRAAALAEAGWSYPSRRNYTDFLRRLRPLTDDQQRRGIAVNLSEGLKEK
;
A
#
# COMPACT_ATOMS: atom_id res chain seq x y z
N MET A 1 2.48 -22.42 46.08
CA MET A 1 1.28 -23.23 45.77
C MET A 1 0.28 -22.36 45.04
N LYS A 2 -0.07 -22.79 43.82
CA LYS A 2 -1.29 -22.56 43.02
C LYS A 2 -2.00 -21.19 43.11
N THR A 3 -1.78 -20.39 42.08
CA THR A 3 -2.88 -19.76 41.33
C THR A 3 -2.76 -20.19 39.87
N LEU A 4 -3.33 -21.37 39.58
CA LEU A 4 -3.64 -21.74 38.20
C LEU A 4 -4.73 -20.78 37.71
N SER A 5 -4.46 -20.05 36.63
CA SER A 5 -5.52 -19.41 35.85
C SER A 5 -6.35 -20.51 35.19
N ALA A 6 -7.55 -20.73 35.72
CA ALA A 6 -8.51 -21.75 35.29
C ALA A 6 -9.21 -21.41 33.95
N PHE A 7 -8.53 -20.73 33.04
CA PHE A 7 -9.03 -20.43 31.68
C PHE A 7 -8.34 -21.24 30.58
N PHE A 8 -7.41 -22.14 30.94
CA PHE A 8 -6.66 -22.96 29.99
C PHE A 8 -7.24 -24.38 29.77
N VAL A 9 -8.39 -24.72 30.38
CA VAL A 9 -8.96 -26.09 30.35
C VAL A 9 -10.33 -26.16 29.63
N ALA A 10 -10.91 -25.04 29.21
CA ALA A 10 -12.25 -25.01 28.58
C ALA A 10 -12.24 -24.86 27.05
N LEU A 11 -11.17 -25.29 26.36
CA LEU A 11 -11.16 -25.45 24.90
C LEU A 11 -11.22 -26.93 24.51
N LEU A 12 -12.12 -27.66 25.18
CA LEU A 12 -12.38 -29.09 25.01
C LEU A 12 -13.77 -29.30 24.37
N MET A 13 -14.03 -28.64 23.24
CA MET A 13 -15.08 -29.01 22.29
C MET A 13 -14.68 -28.62 20.85
N GLY A 14 -13.98 -29.53 20.18
CA GLY A 14 -14.31 -29.92 18.80
C GLY A 14 -14.19 -28.92 17.63
N LEU A 15 -13.28 -27.94 17.64
CA LEU A 15 -12.92 -27.19 16.43
C LEU A 15 -11.38 -27.19 16.21
N PRO A 16 -10.88 -27.19 14.95
CA PRO A 16 -9.45 -27.32 14.69
C PRO A 16 -8.65 -26.16 15.28
N VAL A 17 -7.71 -26.48 16.16
CA VAL A 17 -6.92 -25.55 17.00
C VAL A 17 -5.87 -24.73 16.22
N SER A 18 -5.72 -24.92 14.90
CA SER A 18 -4.50 -24.53 14.20
C SER A 18 -4.41 -23.07 13.69
N ALA A 19 -5.47 -22.26 13.77
CA ALA A 19 -5.42 -20.84 13.38
C ALA A 19 -5.99 -19.88 14.43
N GLN A 20 -7.00 -20.30 15.20
CA GLN A 20 -7.76 -19.42 16.08
C GLN A 20 -6.99 -18.89 17.30
N ASN A 21 -5.92 -19.56 17.75
CA ASN A 21 -5.13 -19.08 18.88
C ASN A 21 -4.19 -17.92 18.53
N PHE A 22 -3.55 -17.94 17.35
CA PHE A 22 -2.57 -16.91 17.01
C PHE A 22 -3.22 -15.56 16.70
N ARG A 23 -4.39 -15.54 16.05
CA ARG A 23 -5.19 -14.30 15.93
C ARG A 23 -5.45 -13.68 17.29
N GLN A 24 -5.97 -14.46 18.25
CA GLN A 24 -6.28 -13.95 19.58
C GLN A 24 -5.03 -13.40 20.28
N LEU A 25 -3.88 -14.08 20.14
CA LEU A 25 -2.61 -13.59 20.66
C LEU A 25 -2.13 -12.30 19.98
N ARG A 26 -2.36 -12.17 18.67
CA ARG A 26 -1.88 -11.07 17.84
C ARG A 26 -2.74 -9.80 17.98
N ASP A 27 -4.06 -9.96 17.92
CA ASP A 27 -5.01 -8.86 17.73
C ASP A 27 -5.77 -8.52 19.02
N VAL A 28 -5.98 -9.48 19.92
CA VAL A 28 -6.70 -9.27 21.18
C VAL A 28 -5.74 -9.10 22.35
N LYS A 29 -4.72 -9.97 22.48
CA LYS A 29 -3.72 -9.88 23.56
C LYS A 29 -2.59 -8.89 23.23
N VAL A 30 -2.96 -7.67 22.82
CA VAL A 30 -2.02 -6.67 22.28
C VAL A 30 -1.01 -6.12 23.29
N ASN A 31 -1.22 -6.37 24.59
CA ASN A 31 -0.31 -5.94 25.65
C ASN A 31 0.77 -6.98 26.00
N GLU A 32 0.69 -8.19 25.44
CA GLU A 32 1.67 -9.24 25.71
C GLU A 32 3.06 -8.86 25.18
N THR A 33 4.06 -8.99 26.05
CA THR A 33 5.46 -8.69 25.74
C THR A 33 6.34 -9.94 25.68
N SER A 34 5.80 -11.09 26.08
CA SER A 34 6.50 -12.37 26.05
C SER A 34 5.58 -13.43 25.48
N LEU A 35 6.09 -14.22 24.54
CA LEU A 35 5.39 -15.40 24.01
C LEU A 35 6.25 -16.63 24.30
N ASP A 36 5.85 -17.39 25.32
CA ASP A 36 6.51 -18.65 25.67
C ASP A 36 5.67 -19.84 25.17
N LEU A 37 6.13 -20.48 24.10
CA LEU A 37 5.49 -21.65 23.51
C LEU A 37 6.16 -22.96 23.94
N SER A 38 7.13 -22.94 24.85
CA SER A 38 7.96 -24.11 25.20
C SER A 38 7.15 -25.28 25.76
N LYS A 39 6.01 -25.00 26.40
CA LYS A 39 5.10 -26.00 26.99
C LYS A 39 3.94 -26.39 26.08
N THR A 40 3.91 -25.87 24.85
CA THR A 40 2.86 -26.18 23.88
C THR A 40 3.22 -27.40 23.04
N ASP A 41 2.21 -28.11 22.56
CA ASP A 41 2.30 -29.15 21.54
C ASP A 41 2.25 -28.58 20.10
N CYS A 42 2.39 -27.25 19.97
CA CYS A 42 2.39 -26.56 18.69
C CYS A 42 3.58 -27.01 17.85
N THR A 43 3.30 -27.73 16.76
CA THR A 43 4.33 -28.16 15.80
C THR A 43 4.50 -27.18 14.64
N VAL A 44 3.51 -26.33 14.38
CA VAL A 44 3.50 -25.36 13.28
C VAL A 44 3.11 -23.98 13.78
N ILE A 45 4.01 -23.01 13.61
CA ILE A 45 3.66 -21.59 13.76
C ILE A 45 3.16 -21.10 12.40
N PRO A 46 1.90 -20.68 12.26
CA PRO A 46 1.32 -20.37 10.97
C PRO A 46 1.89 -19.09 10.36
N ARG A 47 1.60 -18.89 9.07
CA ARG A 47 1.84 -17.63 8.37
C ARG A 47 1.22 -16.46 9.15
N ASN A 48 1.91 -15.33 9.23
CA ASN A 48 1.46 -14.11 9.92
C ASN A 48 1.07 -14.25 11.41
N ALA A 49 1.47 -15.34 12.07
CA ALA A 49 1.06 -15.69 13.44
C ALA A 49 1.08 -14.52 14.43
N MET A 50 2.20 -13.78 14.45
CA MET A 50 2.44 -12.62 15.30
C MET A 50 2.94 -11.44 14.45
N HIS A 51 2.40 -11.27 13.23
CA HIS A 51 2.82 -10.22 12.29
C HIS A 51 2.73 -8.82 12.93
N SER A 52 3.83 -8.08 12.85
CA SER A 52 3.99 -6.68 13.28
C SER A 52 3.70 -6.41 14.75
N ARG A 53 3.97 -7.40 15.61
CA ARG A 53 3.82 -7.27 17.06
C ARG A 53 5.02 -6.55 17.68
N HIS A 54 5.07 -5.23 17.54
CA HIS A 54 6.21 -4.40 17.98
C HIS A 54 6.48 -4.46 19.50
N ARG A 55 5.46 -4.78 20.31
CA ARG A 55 5.59 -4.90 21.78
C ARG A 55 6.18 -6.23 22.24
N LEU A 56 6.19 -7.26 21.38
CA LEU A 56 6.74 -8.57 21.71
C LEU A 56 8.26 -8.48 21.86
N ARG A 57 8.78 -8.77 23.06
CA ARG A 57 10.20 -8.65 23.43
C ARG A 57 10.90 -10.00 23.58
N SER A 58 10.17 -11.00 24.07
CA SER A 58 10.68 -12.35 24.31
C SER A 58 9.85 -13.38 23.52
N LEU A 59 10.55 -14.34 22.92
CA LEU A 59 9.96 -15.45 22.19
C LEU A 59 10.69 -16.74 22.56
N VAL A 60 9.95 -17.72 23.05
CA VAL A 60 10.43 -19.09 23.26
C VAL A 60 9.62 -20.01 22.34
N LEU A 61 10.32 -20.75 21.47
CA LEU A 61 9.70 -21.64 20.49
C LEU A 61 9.28 -22.98 21.12
N PRO A 62 8.28 -23.68 20.53
CA PRO A 62 7.89 -25.02 20.99
C PRO A 62 9.03 -26.04 20.86
N GLN A 63 9.06 -27.03 21.75
CA GLN A 63 10.09 -28.09 21.71
C GLN A 63 9.95 -29.03 20.50
N GLN A 64 8.73 -29.21 19.99
CA GLN A 64 8.41 -30.10 18.86
C GLN A 64 8.11 -29.31 17.58
N LEU A 65 8.66 -28.10 17.45
CA LEU A 65 8.44 -27.23 16.30
C LEU A 65 8.98 -27.85 15.01
N ASP A 66 8.11 -28.17 14.05
CA ASP A 66 8.44 -28.55 12.67
C ASP A 66 8.72 -27.31 11.80
N SER A 67 7.83 -26.32 11.81
CA SER A 67 7.90 -25.21 10.85
C SER A 67 7.42 -23.87 11.38
N VAL A 68 8.06 -22.81 10.88
CA VAL A 68 7.64 -21.41 11.05
C VAL A 68 7.19 -20.86 9.69
N GLY A 69 5.92 -20.46 9.60
CA GLY A 69 5.30 -19.95 8.38
C GLY A 69 5.84 -18.59 7.93
N SER A 70 5.53 -18.23 6.69
CA SER A 70 6.02 -16.98 6.10
C SER A 70 5.50 -15.76 6.87
N GLN A 71 6.37 -14.77 7.05
CA GLN A 71 6.07 -13.54 7.80
C GLN A 71 5.50 -13.73 9.22
N ALA A 72 5.66 -14.91 9.84
CA ALA A 72 5.09 -15.23 11.15
C ALA A 72 5.42 -14.20 12.25
N PHE A 73 6.63 -13.64 12.23
CA PHE A 73 7.11 -12.60 13.15
C PHE A 73 7.68 -11.40 12.38
N PHE A 74 7.14 -11.12 11.20
CA PHE A 74 7.54 -9.97 10.39
C PHE A 74 7.41 -8.67 11.18
N ALA A 75 8.43 -7.80 11.12
CA ALA A 75 8.48 -6.51 11.82
C ALA A 75 8.22 -6.58 13.34
N CYS A 76 8.48 -7.73 13.98
CA CYS A 76 8.55 -7.85 15.44
C CYS A 76 9.86 -7.26 15.98
N LYS A 77 10.02 -5.94 15.80
CA LYS A 77 11.23 -5.16 16.12
C LYS A 77 11.68 -5.30 17.58
N GLY A 78 10.77 -5.70 18.48
CA GLY A 78 11.01 -5.89 19.91
C GLY A 78 11.73 -7.19 20.27
N ILE A 79 11.61 -8.25 19.47
CA ILE A 79 12.12 -9.59 19.81
C ILE A 79 13.64 -9.52 19.93
N GLY A 80 14.14 -9.81 21.14
CA GLY A 80 15.55 -9.70 21.48
C GLY A 80 16.17 -11.00 21.98
N GLY A 81 17.49 -10.98 22.16
CA GLY A 81 18.22 -12.09 22.77
C GLY A 81 18.47 -13.25 21.81
N ARG A 82 18.41 -14.47 22.35
CA ARG A 82 18.72 -15.72 21.65
C ARG A 82 17.44 -16.46 21.28
N LEU A 83 17.30 -16.81 20.00
CA LEU A 83 16.24 -17.70 19.51
C LEU A 83 16.81 -19.10 19.24
N ARG A 84 16.18 -20.13 19.82
CA ARG A 84 16.60 -21.53 19.70
C ARG A 84 15.58 -22.31 18.88
N PHE A 85 16.03 -22.90 17.79
CA PHE A 85 15.26 -23.80 16.95
C PHE A 85 15.61 -25.25 17.34
N PRO A 86 14.63 -26.06 17.80
CA PRO A 86 14.86 -27.43 18.19
C PRO A 86 15.28 -28.30 16.99
N ALA A 87 15.81 -29.50 17.27
CA ALA A 87 16.28 -30.42 16.24
C ALA A 87 15.20 -30.84 15.24
N THR A 88 13.94 -30.76 15.64
CA THR A 88 12.75 -31.06 14.84
C THR A 88 12.41 -29.97 13.82
N THR A 89 12.97 -28.76 13.92
CA THR A 89 12.60 -27.67 13.01
C THR A 89 13.17 -27.91 11.62
N ARG A 90 12.28 -28.27 10.70
CA ARG A 90 12.56 -28.52 9.30
C ARG A 90 12.73 -27.24 8.50
N VAL A 91 11.91 -26.21 8.75
CA VAL A 91 11.92 -25.00 7.93
C VAL A 91 11.54 -23.73 8.68
N VAL A 92 12.24 -22.64 8.32
CA VAL A 92 11.82 -21.26 8.56
C VAL A 92 11.50 -20.62 7.20
N GLU A 93 10.22 -20.33 6.96
CA GLU A 93 9.71 -19.87 5.67
C GLU A 93 10.01 -18.38 5.40
N ALA A 94 9.66 -17.94 4.19
CA ALA A 94 10.09 -16.65 3.66
C ALA A 94 9.70 -15.48 4.56
N SER A 95 10.64 -14.58 4.81
CA SER A 95 10.47 -13.39 5.65
C SER A 95 9.93 -13.65 7.07
N ALA A 96 10.00 -14.89 7.61
CA ALA A 96 9.41 -15.25 8.90
C ALA A 96 9.83 -14.33 10.05
N PHE A 97 11.09 -13.90 10.12
CA PHE A 97 11.62 -12.99 11.14
C PHE A 97 12.16 -11.68 10.53
N ASN A 98 11.75 -11.32 9.31
CA ASN A 98 12.27 -10.13 8.63
C ASN A 98 11.95 -8.87 9.46
N GLY A 99 12.95 -8.05 9.72
CA GLY A 99 12.82 -6.83 10.51
C GLY A 99 12.82 -7.03 12.04
N CYS A 100 13.16 -8.21 12.56
CA CYS A 100 13.41 -8.45 13.98
C CYS A 100 14.74 -7.81 14.44
N SER A 101 14.82 -6.47 14.40
CA SER A 101 16.08 -5.72 14.54
C SER A 101 16.80 -5.86 15.88
N LYS A 102 16.13 -6.34 16.94
CA LYS A 102 16.74 -6.54 18.27
C LYS A 102 17.26 -7.96 18.51
N LEU A 103 16.99 -8.89 17.60
CA LEU A 103 17.44 -10.29 17.71
C LEU A 103 18.96 -10.36 17.66
N ARG A 104 19.59 -11.09 18.60
CA ARG A 104 21.06 -11.10 18.78
C ARG A 104 21.72 -12.42 18.40
N GLU A 105 21.09 -13.53 18.73
CA GLU A 105 21.64 -14.87 18.49
C GLU A 105 20.59 -15.81 17.89
N LEU A 106 21.01 -16.61 16.91
CA LEU A 106 20.26 -17.74 16.38
C LEU A 106 20.99 -19.04 16.72
N SER A 107 20.25 -20.07 17.12
CA SER A 107 20.78 -21.39 17.42
C SER A 107 19.91 -22.47 16.80
N PHE A 108 20.48 -23.30 15.94
CA PHE A 108 19.79 -24.40 15.26
C PHE A 108 20.36 -25.74 15.74
N GLU A 109 19.53 -26.54 16.41
CA GLU A 109 19.93 -27.86 16.93
C GLU A 109 19.91 -28.95 15.84
N GLY A 110 19.14 -28.77 14.77
CA GLY A 110 18.99 -29.72 13.66
C GLY A 110 19.35 -29.13 12.29
N THR A 111 18.84 -29.76 11.24
CA THR A 111 19.05 -29.34 9.84
C THR A 111 17.88 -28.52 9.32
N THR A 112 17.80 -27.26 9.76
CA THR A 112 16.71 -26.36 9.39
C THR A 112 16.96 -25.66 8.04
N ARG A 113 16.02 -25.79 7.11
CA ARG A 113 16.01 -25.04 5.85
C ARG A 113 15.62 -23.58 6.10
N LEU A 114 16.39 -22.64 5.56
CA LEU A 114 16.10 -21.20 5.61
C LEU A 114 15.67 -20.69 4.23
N ALA A 115 14.42 -20.21 4.15
CA ALA A 115 13.84 -19.65 2.93
C ALA A 115 14.33 -18.20 2.66
N PRO A 116 14.03 -17.62 1.48
CA PRO A 116 14.39 -16.24 1.14
C PRO A 116 13.95 -15.24 2.21
N PHE A 117 14.85 -14.32 2.57
CA PHE A 117 14.63 -13.27 3.55
C PHE A 117 14.20 -13.71 4.96
N ALA A 118 14.30 -15.01 5.31
CA ALA A 118 13.82 -15.55 6.59
C ALA A 118 14.26 -14.74 7.82
N PHE A 119 15.48 -14.19 7.80
CA PHE A 119 16.05 -13.31 8.82
C PHE A 119 16.57 -11.98 8.24
N ALA A 120 16.02 -11.51 7.11
CA ALA A 120 16.43 -10.24 6.53
C ALA A 120 16.18 -9.07 7.50
N ASN A 121 16.98 -8.01 7.40
CA ASN A 121 16.86 -6.80 8.23
C ASN A 121 16.95 -7.03 9.75
N CYS A 122 17.44 -8.19 10.20
CA CYS A 122 17.81 -8.44 11.61
C CYS A 122 19.17 -7.78 11.94
N SER A 123 19.25 -6.45 11.82
CA SER A 123 20.50 -5.66 11.97
C SER A 123 21.19 -5.83 13.34
N GLY A 124 20.45 -6.32 14.34
CA GLY A 124 20.95 -6.64 15.66
C GLY A 124 21.73 -7.95 15.77
N LEU A 125 21.68 -8.83 14.77
CA LEU A 125 22.25 -10.18 14.82
C LEU A 125 23.78 -10.14 14.99
N ARG A 126 24.31 -10.98 15.89
CA ARG A 126 25.74 -11.05 16.21
C ARG A 126 26.30 -12.46 16.18
N THR A 127 25.47 -13.47 16.45
CA THR A 127 25.92 -14.87 16.49
C THR A 127 24.91 -15.78 15.82
N VAL A 128 25.40 -16.72 15.02
CA VAL A 128 24.61 -17.83 14.45
C VAL A 128 25.32 -19.13 14.76
N ARG A 129 24.62 -20.04 15.44
CA ARG A 129 25.15 -21.34 15.86
C ARG A 129 24.40 -22.47 15.19
N LEU A 130 25.11 -23.41 14.59
CA LEU A 130 24.54 -24.64 14.02
C LEU A 130 25.23 -25.86 14.60
N SER A 131 24.44 -26.89 14.90
CA SER A 131 24.93 -28.22 15.31
C SER A 131 25.11 -29.19 14.12
N ALA A 132 24.54 -28.86 12.96
CA ALA A 132 24.53 -29.73 11.78
C ALA A 132 25.93 -29.87 11.14
N LEU A 133 26.33 -31.13 10.88
CA LEU A 133 27.58 -31.47 10.21
C LEU A 133 27.54 -31.21 8.70
N VAL A 134 26.37 -31.42 8.10
CA VAL A 134 26.10 -31.07 6.71
C VAL A 134 25.41 -29.71 6.72
N PRO A 135 25.92 -28.69 6.01
CA PRO A 135 25.29 -27.38 5.95
C PRO A 135 23.82 -27.49 5.48
N PRO A 136 22.84 -26.99 6.27
CA PRO A 136 21.45 -26.99 5.86
C PRO A 136 21.22 -26.12 4.62
N ILE A 137 20.12 -26.35 3.89
CA ILE A 137 19.74 -25.51 2.75
C ILE A 137 19.43 -24.10 3.26
N CYS A 138 20.10 -23.09 2.69
CA CYS A 138 19.93 -21.69 3.05
C CYS A 138 19.87 -20.84 1.78
N ALA A 139 18.81 -20.06 1.62
CA ALA A 139 18.70 -19.11 0.51
C ALA A 139 19.82 -18.06 0.59
N ASP A 140 20.38 -17.66 -0.55
CA ASP A 140 21.51 -16.71 -0.59
C ASP A 140 21.14 -15.33 0.02
N ASN A 141 19.85 -14.98 0.04
CA ASN A 141 19.30 -13.75 0.61
C ASN A 141 18.53 -13.96 1.94
N ALA A 142 18.72 -15.11 2.63
CA ALA A 142 18.06 -15.38 3.90
C ALA A 142 18.37 -14.34 4.99
N PHE A 143 19.55 -13.72 4.93
CA PHE A 143 20.07 -12.72 5.88
C PHE A 143 20.31 -11.36 5.21
N ASP A 144 19.52 -11.00 4.19
CA ASP A 144 19.68 -9.72 3.50
C ASP A 144 19.60 -8.51 4.45
N GLY A 145 20.31 -7.41 4.14
CA GLY A 145 20.39 -6.24 5.01
C GLY A 145 21.30 -6.39 6.24
N ILE A 146 22.03 -7.51 6.39
CA ILE A 146 22.96 -7.76 7.50
C ILE A 146 24.41 -7.78 6.99
N ASP A 147 25.32 -7.07 7.67
CA ASP A 147 26.76 -7.22 7.45
C ASP A 147 27.27 -8.51 8.11
N LEU A 148 27.13 -9.63 7.41
CA LEU A 148 27.48 -10.97 7.92
C LEU A 148 28.95 -11.13 8.33
N ARG A 149 29.85 -10.25 7.88
CA ARG A 149 31.26 -10.24 8.32
C ARG A 149 31.42 -9.87 9.80
N ARG A 150 30.39 -9.21 10.37
CA ARG A 150 30.31 -8.84 11.78
C ARG A 150 29.50 -9.84 12.61
N VAL A 151 29.08 -10.96 12.00
CA VAL A 151 28.30 -12.01 12.64
C VAL A 151 29.19 -13.24 12.81
N GLU A 152 29.34 -13.70 14.05
CA GLU A 152 30.08 -14.90 14.36
C GLU A 152 29.27 -16.14 13.96
N LEU A 153 29.81 -16.93 13.02
CA LEU A 153 29.24 -18.21 12.62
C LEU A 153 29.95 -19.37 13.35
N ILE A 154 29.22 -20.04 14.23
CA ILE A 154 29.71 -21.17 15.03
C ILE A 154 29.14 -22.46 14.47
N VAL A 155 30.02 -23.32 13.97
CA VAL A 155 29.70 -24.61 13.34
C VAL A 155 30.67 -25.70 13.83
N PRO A 156 30.34 -27.00 13.71
CA PRO A 156 31.24 -28.07 14.08
C PRO A 156 32.55 -27.97 13.30
N GLU A 157 33.69 -28.15 13.97
CA GLU A 157 35.02 -27.92 13.38
C GLU A 157 35.22 -28.68 12.07
N ARG A 158 34.82 -29.97 12.04
CA ARG A 158 34.88 -30.83 10.86
C ARG A 158 34.04 -30.35 9.68
N ALA A 159 32.98 -29.57 9.91
CA ALA A 159 32.07 -29.06 8.88
C ALA A 159 32.49 -27.69 8.32
N ARG A 160 33.50 -27.03 8.90
CA ARG A 160 33.88 -25.65 8.58
C ARG A 160 34.17 -25.43 7.09
N LYS A 161 34.78 -26.41 6.41
CA LYS A 161 35.09 -26.33 4.97
C LYS A 161 33.82 -26.39 4.11
N ASP A 162 32.81 -27.14 4.53
CA ASP A 162 31.57 -27.30 3.77
C ASP A 162 30.69 -26.05 3.89
N TYR A 163 30.60 -25.47 5.08
CA TYR A 163 29.89 -24.19 5.30
C TYR A 163 30.48 -23.04 4.49
N ARG A 164 31.80 -23.03 4.23
CA ARG A 164 32.44 -22.02 3.37
C ARG A 164 31.99 -22.09 1.90
N ARG A 165 31.48 -23.24 1.46
CA ARG A 165 31.07 -23.48 0.07
C ARG A 165 29.55 -23.47 -0.11
N ALA A 166 28.82 -23.78 0.95
CA ALA A 166 27.37 -23.90 0.93
C ALA A 166 26.66 -22.56 0.61
N PRO A 167 25.61 -22.56 -0.24
CA PRO A 167 24.75 -21.40 -0.48
C PRO A 167 24.19 -20.80 0.82
N GLY A 168 24.02 -19.47 0.84
CA GLY A 168 23.65 -18.70 2.03
C GLY A 168 24.76 -18.60 3.08
N TRP A 169 25.32 -19.73 3.52
CA TRP A 169 26.32 -19.80 4.59
C TRP A 169 27.70 -19.25 4.20
N ARG A 170 28.08 -19.39 2.93
CA ARG A 170 29.34 -18.84 2.40
C ARG A 170 29.50 -17.33 2.62
N HIS A 171 28.38 -16.59 2.74
CA HIS A 171 28.37 -15.15 2.91
C HIS A 171 28.92 -14.67 4.26
N PHE A 172 29.01 -15.56 5.25
CA PHE A 172 29.67 -15.29 6.54
C PHE A 172 31.21 -15.24 6.42
N PHE A 173 31.78 -15.78 5.34
CA PHE A 173 33.24 -15.84 5.14
C PHE A 173 33.73 -14.85 4.10
N ALA A 174 32.92 -14.56 3.08
CA ALA A 174 33.24 -13.59 2.04
C ALA A 174 31.94 -12.97 1.50
N LYS A 175 31.95 -11.66 1.26
CA LYS A 175 30.82 -11.00 0.61
C LYS A 175 30.80 -11.41 -0.87
N LYS A 176 29.84 -12.24 -1.26
CA LYS A 176 29.57 -12.51 -2.68
C LYS A 176 28.29 -11.77 -3.05
N GLU A 177 28.43 -10.71 -3.84
CA GLU A 177 27.26 -9.97 -4.30
C GLU A 177 26.43 -10.84 -5.24
N MET A 178 25.12 -10.91 -4.97
CA MET A 178 24.18 -11.54 -5.88
C MET A 178 24.01 -10.63 -7.09
N ALA A 179 24.27 -11.18 -8.29
CA ALA A 179 24.12 -10.44 -9.52
C ALA A 179 22.68 -9.97 -9.68
N ASN A 180 22.49 -8.65 -9.81
CA ASN A 180 21.21 -8.06 -10.17
C ASN A 180 21.10 -8.03 -11.69
N VAL A 181 20.27 -8.94 -12.21
CA VAL A 181 20.07 -9.11 -13.65
C VAL A 181 18.76 -8.43 -14.06
N CYS A 182 18.87 -7.36 -14.86
CA CYS A 182 17.71 -6.73 -15.47
C CYS A 182 17.23 -7.53 -16.68
N ARG A 183 15.99 -8.01 -16.62
CA ARG A 183 15.25 -8.56 -17.75
C ARG A 183 14.00 -7.70 -17.96
N PRO A 184 14.04 -6.70 -18.86
CA PRO A 184 12.98 -5.69 -18.95
C PRO A 184 11.57 -6.26 -19.16
N GLU A 185 11.44 -7.38 -19.89
CA GLU A 185 10.14 -8.00 -20.11
C GLU A 185 9.56 -8.69 -18.87
N GLU A 186 10.33 -8.87 -17.79
CA GLU A 186 9.93 -9.63 -16.59
C GLU A 186 9.85 -8.77 -15.31
N ILE A 187 9.78 -7.44 -15.40
CA ILE A 187 9.84 -6.57 -14.19
C ILE A 187 8.88 -5.38 -14.17
N LEU A 188 8.37 -4.92 -15.33
CA LEU A 188 7.61 -3.68 -15.39
C LEU A 188 6.15 -3.86 -14.99
N VAL A 189 5.74 -3.27 -13.87
CA VAL A 189 4.34 -3.18 -13.42
C VAL A 189 4.04 -1.74 -13.02
N PRO A 190 3.15 -1.01 -13.71
CA PRO A 190 2.34 -1.44 -14.85
C PRO A 190 3.13 -1.74 -16.13
N GLN A 191 2.60 -2.64 -16.97
CA GLN A 191 3.15 -2.93 -18.29
C GLN A 191 3.03 -1.71 -19.23
N PRO A 192 4.13 -1.27 -19.88
CA PRO A 192 4.10 -0.09 -20.73
C PRO A 192 3.35 -0.34 -22.05
N LEU A 193 2.88 0.74 -22.68
CA LEU A 193 2.26 0.72 -24.00
C LEU A 193 3.16 0.03 -25.04
N THR A 194 4.43 0.43 -25.12
CA THR A 194 5.44 -0.23 -25.97
C THR A 194 6.74 -0.47 -25.21
N LEU A 195 7.38 -1.60 -25.49
CA LEU A 195 8.72 -1.95 -25.00
C LEU A 195 9.45 -2.67 -26.13
N LYS A 196 10.62 -2.17 -26.51
CA LYS A 196 11.54 -2.81 -27.45
C LYS A 196 12.90 -2.97 -26.79
N VAL A 197 13.30 -4.22 -26.53
CA VAL A 197 14.64 -4.55 -26.04
C VAL A 197 15.52 -4.89 -27.23
N PHE A 198 16.71 -4.29 -27.31
CA PHE A 198 17.64 -4.53 -28.41
C PHE A 198 18.66 -5.61 -28.01
N PRO A 199 18.76 -6.73 -28.74
CA PRO A 199 19.79 -7.74 -28.53
C PRO A 199 21.20 -7.14 -28.67
N GLU A 200 22.20 -7.68 -27.95
CA GLU A 200 23.56 -7.14 -27.97
C GLU A 200 24.17 -7.09 -29.39
N GLU A 201 23.74 -7.98 -30.29
CA GLU A 201 24.06 -7.94 -31.72
C GLU A 201 22.78 -8.07 -32.58
N THR A 202 22.61 -7.16 -33.54
CA THR A 202 21.54 -7.18 -34.56
C THR A 202 22.12 -6.91 -35.95
N PHE A 203 21.42 -7.34 -37.00
CA PHE A 203 21.80 -7.11 -38.40
C PHE A 203 20.76 -6.19 -39.05
N GLU A 204 21.19 -5.15 -39.78
CA GLU A 204 20.27 -4.40 -40.65
C GLU A 204 19.77 -5.30 -41.79
N GLU A 205 18.49 -5.15 -42.16
CA GLU A 205 17.96 -5.73 -43.40
C GLU A 205 18.76 -5.15 -44.59
N ALA A 206 19.15 -6.03 -45.52
CA ALA A 206 19.89 -5.59 -46.69
C ALA A 206 18.98 -4.70 -47.54
N ALA A 207 19.43 -3.50 -47.91
CA ALA A 207 18.77 -2.73 -48.95
C ALA A 207 18.73 -3.58 -50.24
N GLU A 208 17.66 -3.44 -51.04
CA GLU A 208 17.49 -4.16 -52.32
C GLU A 208 18.68 -3.99 -53.29
N SER A 209 19.58 -3.03 -53.02
CA SER A 209 20.81 -2.75 -53.75
C SER A 209 22.04 -3.53 -53.24
N GLY A 210 21.94 -4.84 -52.99
CA GLY A 210 23.12 -5.74 -52.91
C GLY A 210 24.22 -5.41 -51.89
N ASP A 211 23.96 -4.54 -50.91
CA ASP A 211 25.00 -4.07 -49.97
C ASP A 211 25.15 -5.01 -48.75
N LYS A 212 26.37 -5.10 -48.21
CA LYS A 212 26.69 -6.04 -47.12
C LYS A 212 25.94 -5.65 -45.84
N ARG A 213 25.23 -6.60 -45.22
CA ARG A 213 24.53 -6.41 -43.92
C ARG A 213 25.44 -5.76 -42.89
N LYS A 214 25.07 -4.56 -42.42
CA LYS A 214 25.82 -3.84 -41.39
C LYS A 214 25.45 -4.41 -40.01
N ARG A 215 26.46 -4.85 -39.26
CA ARG A 215 26.28 -5.36 -37.89
C ARG A 215 26.16 -4.20 -36.91
N ILE A 216 25.01 -4.08 -36.23
CA ILE A 216 24.79 -3.10 -35.16
C ILE A 216 25.04 -3.79 -33.80
N ARG A 217 25.79 -3.13 -32.92
CA ARG A 217 26.08 -3.61 -31.56
C ARG A 217 25.40 -2.74 -30.51
N HIS A 218 24.34 -3.27 -29.89
CA HIS A 218 23.61 -2.62 -28.80
C HIS A 218 24.18 -3.02 -27.44
N ARG A 219 25.41 -2.59 -27.15
CA ARG A 219 26.04 -2.90 -25.86
C ARG A 219 25.19 -2.35 -24.69
N PRO A 220 25.08 -3.09 -23.57
CA PRO A 220 24.39 -2.62 -22.38
C PRO A 220 25.08 -1.39 -21.79
N LEU A 221 24.30 -0.53 -21.13
CA LEU A 221 24.83 0.57 -20.33
C LEU A 221 25.36 0.02 -19.02
N ARG A 222 26.59 0.38 -18.66
CA ARG A 222 27.19 0.08 -17.35
C ARG A 222 27.00 1.28 -16.43
N TRP A 223 26.37 1.06 -15.29
CA TRP A 223 26.06 2.14 -14.35
C TRP A 223 27.31 2.80 -13.74
N ALA A 224 28.38 2.01 -13.57
CA ALA A 224 29.68 2.51 -13.10
C ALA A 224 30.37 3.48 -14.09
N ASP A 225 29.95 3.50 -15.36
CA ASP A 225 30.50 4.41 -16.37
C ASP A 225 29.70 5.72 -16.49
N VAL A 226 28.49 5.78 -15.92
CA VAL A 226 27.64 6.98 -15.93
C VAL A 226 28.33 8.10 -15.13
N ILE A 227 28.31 9.33 -15.66
CA ILE A 227 28.99 10.49 -15.05
C ILE A 227 28.05 11.42 -14.27
N GLY A 228 26.73 11.34 -14.50
CA GLY A 228 25.74 12.11 -13.74
C GLY A 228 24.39 12.25 -14.44
N VAL A 229 23.61 13.23 -13.97
CA VAL A 229 22.28 13.57 -14.49
C VAL A 229 22.29 15.01 -15.03
N ALA A 230 21.85 15.18 -16.27
CA ALA A 230 21.62 16.46 -16.92
C ALA A 230 20.12 16.69 -17.09
N ALA A 231 19.64 17.85 -16.64
CA ALA A 231 18.24 18.23 -16.73
C ALA A 231 18.14 19.76 -16.82
N PRO A 232 17.12 20.30 -17.52
CA PRO A 232 16.78 21.71 -17.46
C PRO A 232 16.24 22.09 -16.07
N GLN A 233 16.17 23.40 -15.76
CA GLN A 233 15.84 23.90 -14.42
C GLN A 233 14.43 23.50 -13.97
N GLU A 234 13.50 23.41 -14.90
CA GLU A 234 12.11 23.01 -14.72
C GLU A 234 11.99 21.56 -14.21
N LEU A 235 13.04 20.74 -14.39
CA LEU A 235 13.12 19.34 -13.98
C LEU A 235 14.05 19.13 -12.79
N ASN A 236 14.27 20.16 -11.95
CA ASN A 236 15.13 20.05 -10.77
C ASN A 236 14.68 18.96 -9.79
N ASN A 237 13.37 18.81 -9.57
CA ASN A 237 12.85 17.74 -8.72
C ASN A 237 13.13 16.36 -9.32
N GLU A 238 12.88 16.19 -10.61
CA GLU A 238 13.08 14.93 -11.33
C GLU A 238 14.56 14.57 -11.41
N LYS A 239 15.45 15.57 -11.50
CA LYS A 239 16.89 15.39 -11.39
C LYS A 239 17.27 14.79 -10.03
N LEU A 240 16.74 15.31 -8.93
CA LEU A 240 16.97 14.75 -7.59
C LEU A 240 16.46 13.31 -7.48
N GLN A 241 15.31 13.00 -8.09
CA GLN A 241 14.78 11.63 -8.14
C GLN A 241 15.68 10.69 -8.95
N ALA A 242 16.20 11.14 -10.09
CA ALA A 242 17.15 10.37 -10.90
C ALA A 242 18.47 10.11 -10.14
N GLU A 243 18.99 11.13 -9.43
CA GLU A 243 20.17 10.99 -8.58
C GLU A 243 19.94 10.03 -7.41
N ARG A 244 18.75 10.07 -6.78
CA ARG A 244 18.33 9.08 -5.77
C ARG A 244 18.35 7.67 -6.35
N ILE A 245 17.72 7.45 -7.51
CA ILE A 245 17.66 6.13 -8.16
C ILE A 245 19.08 5.63 -8.46
N LEU A 246 19.95 6.48 -9.02
CA LEU A 246 21.35 6.12 -9.28
C LEU A 246 22.05 5.67 -7.99
N ALA A 247 21.90 6.44 -6.91
CA ALA A 247 22.56 6.17 -5.63
C ALA A 247 22.03 4.92 -4.92
N GLU A 248 20.72 4.68 -4.96
CA GLU A 248 20.07 3.60 -4.21
C GLU A 248 20.04 2.28 -4.98
N ARG A 249 19.89 2.35 -6.31
CA ARG A 249 19.53 1.19 -7.14
C ARG A 249 20.62 0.72 -8.07
N THR A 250 21.70 1.49 -8.26
CA THR A 250 22.74 1.16 -9.26
C THR A 250 24.17 1.16 -8.70
N ALA A 251 25.09 0.52 -9.40
CA ALA A 251 26.52 0.53 -9.09
C ALA A 251 27.20 1.88 -9.38
N TYR A 252 26.43 2.92 -9.74
CA TYR A 252 26.94 4.28 -9.95
C TYR A 252 27.72 4.77 -8.72
N MET A 253 28.89 5.35 -8.99
CA MET A 253 29.69 6.09 -8.02
C MET A 253 30.02 7.44 -8.64
N LYS A 254 29.88 8.51 -7.85
CA LYS A 254 30.20 9.87 -8.31
C LYS A 254 31.69 9.97 -8.60
N VAL A 255 32.06 9.94 -9.88
CA VAL A 255 33.46 10.05 -10.35
C VAL A 255 33.71 11.41 -11.02
N ARG A 256 34.91 11.97 -10.85
CA ARG A 256 35.36 13.21 -11.51
C ARG A 256 35.77 12.98 -12.98
N ARG A 257 34.95 12.28 -13.77
CA ARG A 257 35.18 12.11 -15.21
C ARG A 257 34.46 13.22 -15.96
N LYS A 258 35.15 13.83 -16.94
CA LYS A 258 34.58 14.91 -17.78
C LYS A 258 33.73 14.37 -18.93
N THR A 259 33.91 13.12 -19.35
CA THR A 259 33.21 12.50 -20.48
C THR A 259 32.74 11.11 -20.10
N GLY A 260 31.53 10.76 -20.58
CA GLY A 260 30.94 9.45 -20.36
C GLY A 260 29.41 9.46 -20.50
N PRO A 261 28.77 8.29 -20.39
CA PRO A 261 27.33 8.17 -20.40
C PRO A 261 26.64 9.06 -19.38
N THR A 262 25.52 9.67 -19.75
CA THR A 262 24.77 10.60 -18.89
C THR A 262 23.28 10.24 -18.91
N ILE A 263 22.57 10.49 -17.80
CA ILE A 263 21.10 10.49 -17.80
C ILE A 263 20.63 11.87 -18.20
N GLN A 264 19.91 11.99 -19.31
CA GLN A 264 19.35 13.24 -19.82
C GLN A 264 17.85 13.25 -19.59
N LEU A 265 17.36 14.21 -18.81
CA LEU A 265 15.94 14.47 -18.60
C LEU A 265 15.52 15.66 -19.45
N GLN A 266 14.42 15.53 -20.20
CA GLN A 266 13.97 16.54 -21.14
C GLN A 266 12.45 16.66 -21.15
N LEU A 267 11.95 17.84 -21.49
CA LEU A 267 10.54 18.08 -21.79
C LEU A 267 10.29 17.91 -23.29
N ASP A 268 9.18 17.28 -23.64
CA ASP A 268 8.74 17.11 -25.03
C ASP A 268 7.23 17.37 -25.13
N SER A 269 6.86 18.60 -25.50
CA SER A 269 5.47 19.05 -25.58
C SER A 269 4.68 18.38 -26.71
N SER A 270 5.33 17.63 -27.62
CA SER A 270 4.65 16.91 -28.70
C SER A 270 3.96 15.62 -28.22
N LEU A 271 4.28 15.14 -27.02
CA LEU A 271 3.65 13.96 -26.43
C LEU A 271 2.16 14.22 -26.12
N PRO A 272 1.27 13.23 -26.32
CA PRO A 272 -0.17 13.47 -26.33
C PRO A 272 -0.80 13.62 -24.93
N ASN A 273 -0.15 13.14 -23.87
CA ASN A 273 -0.67 13.12 -22.51
C ASN A 273 0.34 13.71 -21.51
N ASP A 274 -0.13 14.39 -20.47
CA ASP A 274 0.72 15.09 -19.49
C ASP A 274 1.64 14.16 -18.70
N GLU A 275 1.25 12.89 -18.52
CA GLU A 275 2.07 11.85 -17.90
C GLU A 275 2.75 10.92 -18.91
N ALA A 276 2.67 11.22 -20.22
CA ALA A 276 3.37 10.43 -21.25
C ALA A 276 4.87 10.67 -21.22
N TYR A 277 5.63 9.63 -21.57
CA TYR A 277 7.09 9.69 -21.68
C TYR A 277 7.66 8.70 -22.70
N THR A 278 8.89 8.99 -23.14
CA THR A 278 9.75 8.03 -23.85
C THR A 278 11.05 7.81 -23.07
N LEU A 279 11.51 6.56 -23.02
CA LEU A 279 12.74 6.17 -22.34
C LEU A 279 13.63 5.39 -23.30
N ASP A 280 14.77 5.99 -23.65
CA ASP A 280 15.80 5.40 -24.51
C ASP A 280 17.04 5.09 -23.69
N ILE A 281 17.51 3.84 -23.74
CA ILE A 281 18.71 3.39 -23.04
C ILE A 281 19.68 2.80 -24.06
N SER A 282 20.94 3.24 -24.01
CA SER A 282 22.02 2.68 -24.82
C SER A 282 23.35 2.78 -24.07
N LYS A 283 24.43 2.22 -24.63
CA LYS A 283 25.79 2.43 -24.12
C LYS A 283 26.19 3.90 -23.95
N LYS A 284 25.51 4.85 -24.60
CA LYS A 284 25.77 6.30 -24.50
C LYS A 284 25.08 6.96 -23.31
N GLY A 285 24.18 6.26 -22.62
CA GLY A 285 23.43 6.80 -21.48
C GLY A 285 21.93 6.55 -21.58
N VAL A 286 21.18 7.37 -20.85
CA VAL A 286 19.72 7.33 -20.79
C VAL A 286 19.19 8.66 -21.29
N VAL A 287 18.19 8.64 -22.17
CA VAL A 287 17.41 9.83 -22.55
C VAL A 287 15.96 9.57 -22.15
N LEU A 288 15.44 10.40 -21.26
CA LEU A 288 14.08 10.33 -20.77
C LEU A 288 13.37 11.65 -21.07
N LYS A 289 12.36 11.57 -21.93
CA LYS A 289 11.53 12.71 -22.33
C LYS A 289 10.13 12.53 -21.77
N GLY A 290 9.54 13.57 -21.20
CA GLY A 290 8.14 13.57 -20.79
C GLY A 290 7.46 14.86 -21.19
N LYS A 291 6.13 14.83 -21.37
CA LYS A 291 5.39 16.05 -21.75
C LYS A 291 5.48 17.13 -20.68
N THR A 292 5.37 16.70 -19.43
CA THR A 292 5.52 17.51 -18.23
C THR A 292 6.55 16.87 -17.28
N ALA A 293 6.86 17.56 -16.18
CA ALA A 293 7.65 17.00 -15.10
C ALA A 293 7.04 15.69 -14.54
N ALA A 294 5.71 15.57 -14.51
CA ALA A 294 5.02 14.34 -14.09
C ALA A 294 5.33 13.19 -15.06
N GLY A 295 5.29 13.42 -16.38
CA GLY A 295 5.67 12.42 -17.38
C GLY A 295 7.11 11.94 -17.22
N VAL A 296 8.05 12.87 -17.03
CA VAL A 296 9.45 12.52 -16.74
C VAL A 296 9.53 11.67 -15.45
N PHE A 297 8.83 12.06 -14.39
CA PHE A 297 8.80 11.28 -13.15
C PHE A 297 8.23 9.86 -13.36
N ARG A 298 7.17 9.67 -14.15
CA ARG A 298 6.65 8.33 -14.46
C ARG A 298 7.67 7.46 -15.19
N GLY A 299 8.44 8.04 -16.10
CA GLY A 299 9.56 7.34 -16.74
C GLY A 299 10.71 7.01 -15.78
N LEU A 300 10.97 7.84 -14.77
CA LEU A 300 11.92 7.52 -13.70
C LEU A 300 11.44 6.34 -12.84
N MET A 301 10.14 6.22 -12.58
CA MET A 301 9.61 5.04 -11.87
C MET A 301 9.78 3.76 -12.69
N THR A 302 9.60 3.83 -14.01
CA THR A 302 9.94 2.73 -14.93
C THR A 302 11.44 2.41 -14.89
N LEU A 303 12.31 3.42 -14.92
CA LEU A 303 13.76 3.22 -14.81
C LEU A 303 14.16 2.59 -13.48
N GLU A 304 13.54 3.01 -12.38
CA GLU A 304 13.78 2.45 -11.06
C GLU A 304 13.41 0.96 -11.02
N GLN A 305 12.26 0.56 -11.59
CA GLN A 305 11.90 -0.85 -11.69
C GLN A 305 12.88 -1.66 -12.54
N LEU A 306 13.35 -1.11 -13.68
CA LEU A 306 14.39 -1.78 -14.46
C LEU A 306 15.68 -2.00 -13.66
N CYS A 307 16.00 -1.09 -12.73
CA CYS A 307 17.15 -1.23 -11.83
C CYS A 307 16.90 -2.19 -10.66
N ILE A 308 15.65 -2.54 -10.33
CA ILE A 308 15.35 -3.63 -9.40
C ILE A 308 15.83 -4.97 -10.00
N GLY A 309 15.66 -5.15 -11.30
CA GLY A 309 16.07 -6.34 -12.04
C GLY A 309 15.43 -7.61 -11.48
N ASN A 310 16.23 -8.50 -10.89
CA ASN A 310 15.74 -9.77 -10.33
C ASN A 310 15.27 -9.69 -8.87
N GLY A 311 15.20 -8.49 -8.28
CA GLY A 311 14.56 -8.24 -6.97
C GLY A 311 15.31 -8.75 -5.74
N THR A 312 16.24 -9.68 -5.93
CA THR A 312 16.93 -10.42 -4.86
C THR A 312 18.39 -10.02 -4.67
N GLY A 313 18.94 -9.20 -5.59
CA GLY A 313 20.36 -8.88 -5.66
C GLY A 313 20.77 -7.50 -5.11
N ALA A 314 22.08 -7.24 -5.19
CA ALA A 314 22.68 -5.94 -4.90
C ALA A 314 22.27 -4.87 -5.94
N ARG A 315 22.91 -3.70 -5.92
CA ARG A 315 22.59 -2.63 -6.88
C ARG A 315 22.82 -3.09 -8.34
N SER A 316 22.00 -2.62 -9.27
CA SER A 316 22.12 -2.94 -10.71
C SER A 316 23.49 -2.52 -11.25
N GLU A 317 24.20 -3.43 -11.92
CA GLU A 317 25.50 -3.15 -12.52
C GLU A 317 25.40 -2.64 -13.97
N LYS A 318 24.47 -3.22 -14.73
CA LYS A 318 24.23 -2.90 -16.13
C LYS A 318 22.75 -3.03 -16.49
N ILE A 319 22.34 -2.34 -17.55
CA ILE A 319 20.99 -2.36 -18.10
C ILE A 319 21.06 -2.54 -19.62
N PRO A 320 20.24 -3.42 -20.23
CA PRO A 320 20.22 -3.61 -21.68
C PRO A 320 19.78 -2.35 -22.42
N ALA A 321 20.16 -2.25 -23.70
CA ALA A 321 19.66 -1.19 -24.56
C ALA A 321 18.18 -1.44 -24.87
N LEU A 322 17.35 -0.41 -24.75
CA LEU A 322 15.92 -0.51 -24.95
C LEU A 322 15.29 0.83 -25.32
N HIS A 323 14.07 0.75 -25.83
CA HIS A 323 13.16 1.87 -26.06
C HIS A 323 11.79 1.57 -25.43
N ILE A 324 11.23 2.55 -24.74
CA ILE A 324 9.86 2.53 -24.20
C ILE A 324 9.18 3.83 -24.62
N ALA A 325 7.93 3.73 -25.07
CA ALA A 325 6.98 4.83 -25.13
C ALA A 325 5.72 4.41 -24.37
N ASP A 326 5.25 5.29 -23.47
CA ASP A 326 4.26 4.92 -22.48
C ASP A 326 3.43 6.12 -22.00
N GLN A 327 2.20 5.86 -21.56
CA GLN A 327 1.24 6.85 -21.07
C GLN A 327 0.13 6.16 -20.26
N PRO A 328 -0.53 6.86 -19.32
CA PRO A 328 -1.61 6.26 -18.54
C PRO A 328 -2.88 6.06 -19.37
N ARG A 329 -3.68 5.08 -18.95
CA ARG A 329 -5.05 4.87 -19.45
C ARG A 329 -6.07 5.78 -18.77
N THR A 330 -5.96 5.98 -17.45
CA THR A 330 -6.88 6.83 -16.67
C THR A 330 -6.16 8.06 -16.09
N PRO A 331 -6.83 9.23 -16.02
CA PRO A 331 -6.27 10.43 -15.41
C PRO A 331 -5.85 10.26 -13.94
N ILE A 332 -6.71 9.65 -13.12
CA ILE A 332 -6.46 9.44 -11.68
C ILE A 332 -6.25 7.95 -11.39
N ARG A 333 -5.26 7.66 -10.57
CA ARG A 333 -4.98 6.34 -10.01
C ARG A 333 -4.71 6.57 -8.53
N GLU A 334 -5.64 6.11 -7.70
CA GLU A 334 -5.72 6.43 -6.29
C GLU A 334 -5.54 5.20 -5.40
N LEU A 335 -4.88 5.39 -4.27
CA LEU A 335 -5.05 4.54 -3.09
C LEU A 335 -5.64 5.40 -1.97
N MET A 336 -6.62 4.85 -1.26
CA MET A 336 -7.21 5.45 -0.08
C MET A 336 -6.68 4.75 1.17
N VAL A 337 -6.35 5.51 2.21
CA VAL A 337 -5.97 5.00 3.53
C VAL A 337 -6.82 5.64 4.61
N ASP A 338 -7.14 4.84 5.62
CA ASP A 338 -7.96 5.24 6.76
C ASP A 338 -7.10 5.34 8.03
N PRO A 339 -6.72 6.56 8.45
CA PRO A 339 -6.13 6.83 9.76
C PRO A 339 -7.16 6.95 10.90
N VAL A 340 -8.46 6.87 10.64
CA VAL A 340 -9.52 7.05 11.64
C VAL A 340 -9.69 5.79 12.49
N ARG A 341 -9.89 4.63 11.85
CA ARG A 341 -10.16 3.38 12.56
C ARG A 341 -8.89 2.84 13.23
N HIS A 342 -7.71 2.99 12.61
CA HIS A 342 -6.40 2.86 13.25
C HIS A 342 -5.44 3.96 12.78
N PHE A 343 -4.86 4.71 13.72
CA PHE A 343 -4.04 5.87 13.38
C PHE A 343 -2.71 5.49 12.70
N ILE A 344 -2.42 6.17 11.58
CA ILE A 344 -1.17 6.00 10.82
C ILE A 344 -0.17 7.08 11.26
N PRO A 345 1.00 6.73 11.81
CA PRO A 345 2.02 7.71 12.14
C PRO A 345 2.44 8.56 10.94
N PHE A 346 2.70 9.85 11.15
CA PHE A 346 3.00 10.79 10.06
C PHE A 346 4.20 10.37 9.18
N ALA A 347 5.25 9.81 9.78
CA ALA A 347 6.40 9.30 9.03
C ALA A 347 6.04 8.11 8.13
N ASP A 348 5.14 7.25 8.59
CA ASP A 348 4.68 6.06 7.88
C ASP A 348 3.77 6.44 6.71
N LEU A 349 2.93 7.46 6.90
CA LEU A 349 2.11 8.03 5.83
C LEU A 349 2.96 8.59 4.69
N LYS A 350 4.06 9.30 5.01
CA LYS A 350 5.04 9.74 4.00
C LYS A 350 5.71 8.56 3.31
N ALA A 351 6.08 7.51 4.04
CA ALA A 351 6.67 6.32 3.43
C ALA A 351 5.71 5.64 2.44
N PHE A 352 4.41 5.62 2.73
CA PHE A 352 3.40 5.04 1.85
C PHE A 352 3.29 5.78 0.52
N VAL A 353 3.37 7.13 0.53
CA VAL A 353 3.42 7.96 -0.70
C VAL A 353 4.57 7.55 -1.62
N VAL A 354 5.75 7.28 -1.06
CA VAL A 354 6.92 6.85 -1.84
C VAL A 354 6.65 5.49 -2.49
N GLU A 355 6.06 4.56 -1.75
CA GLU A 355 5.81 3.22 -2.28
C GLU A 355 4.76 3.21 -3.38
N MET A 356 3.62 3.89 -3.21
CA MET A 356 2.57 3.95 -4.24
C MET A 356 3.06 4.65 -5.51
N ALA A 357 3.91 5.68 -5.40
CA ALA A 357 4.44 6.41 -6.54
C ALA A 357 5.27 5.50 -7.48
N ARG A 358 5.94 4.46 -6.94
CA ARG A 358 6.69 3.46 -7.74
C ARG A 358 5.81 2.70 -8.73
N TYR A 359 4.52 2.60 -8.45
CA TYR A 359 3.51 1.95 -9.28
C TYR A 359 2.66 2.97 -10.05
N LYS A 360 3.13 4.22 -10.13
CA LYS A 360 2.52 5.31 -10.89
C LYS A 360 1.15 5.77 -10.37
N TYR A 361 0.80 5.47 -9.11
CA TYR A 361 -0.30 6.16 -8.43
C TYR A 361 0.01 7.66 -8.35
N ASN A 362 -1.02 8.48 -8.52
CA ASN A 362 -0.90 9.94 -8.56
C ASN A 362 -1.85 10.66 -7.60
N ALA A 363 -2.66 9.92 -6.82
CA ALA A 363 -3.51 10.46 -5.78
C ALA A 363 -3.47 9.57 -4.54
N LEU A 364 -3.33 10.19 -3.36
CA LEU A 364 -3.58 9.57 -2.06
C LEU A 364 -4.84 10.19 -1.47
N HIS A 365 -5.86 9.38 -1.26
CA HIS A 365 -7.10 9.77 -0.62
C HIS A 365 -6.99 9.48 0.88
N LEU A 366 -7.17 10.52 1.70
CA LEU A 366 -7.08 10.44 3.15
C LEU A 366 -8.49 10.55 3.76
N HIS A 367 -8.97 9.43 4.29
CA HIS A 367 -10.17 9.37 5.10
C HIS A 367 -9.89 9.90 6.51
N LEU A 368 -10.20 11.16 6.78
CA LEU A 368 -9.69 11.88 7.95
C LEU A 368 -10.66 11.91 9.14
N VAL A 369 -11.92 11.57 8.93
CA VAL A 369 -12.97 11.62 9.96
C VAL A 369 -13.91 10.44 9.78
N ASP A 370 -14.39 9.88 10.89
CA ASP A 370 -15.44 8.87 10.93
C ASP A 370 -16.03 8.81 12.36
N ASP A 371 -16.96 7.89 12.60
CA ASP A 371 -17.59 7.68 13.90
C ASP A 371 -16.60 7.44 15.04
N GLN A 372 -15.49 6.76 14.74
CA GLN A 372 -14.50 6.33 15.73
C GLN A 372 -13.37 7.35 15.93
N GLY A 373 -13.34 8.47 15.20
CA GLY A 373 -12.41 9.55 15.53
C GLY A 373 -12.27 10.66 14.49
N TRP A 374 -11.62 11.74 14.93
CA TRP A 374 -11.31 12.90 14.11
C TRP A 374 -9.79 13.12 14.02
N ARG A 375 -9.21 13.04 12.82
CA ARG A 375 -7.75 12.92 12.63
C ARG A 375 -7.06 14.15 12.08
N ILE A 376 -7.74 15.27 11.88
CA ILE A 376 -7.12 16.50 11.38
C ILE A 376 -7.41 17.71 12.25
N GLU A 377 -6.41 18.56 12.47
CA GLU A 377 -6.58 19.82 13.17
C GLU A 377 -7.47 20.80 12.40
N ILE A 378 -8.56 21.24 13.04
CA ILE A 378 -9.37 22.38 12.64
C ILE A 378 -9.21 23.44 13.73
N LYS A 379 -8.55 24.56 13.40
CA LYS A 379 -8.17 25.58 14.39
C LYS A 379 -9.40 26.24 15.01
N LYS A 380 -10.48 26.39 14.24
CA LYS A 380 -11.76 26.91 14.74
C LYS A 380 -12.40 25.98 15.78
N TYR A 381 -12.16 24.67 15.69
CA TYR A 381 -12.79 23.64 16.51
C TYR A 381 -11.75 22.69 17.15
N PRO A 382 -10.90 23.21 18.05
CA PRO A 382 -9.83 22.40 18.68
C PRO A 382 -10.37 21.21 19.49
N GLN A 383 -11.64 21.24 19.90
CA GLN A 383 -12.30 20.15 20.61
C GLN A 383 -12.31 18.85 19.79
N LEU A 384 -12.34 18.91 18.46
CA LEU A 384 -12.38 17.73 17.58
C LEU A 384 -11.18 16.83 17.84
N THR A 385 -9.97 17.39 17.84
CA THR A 385 -8.76 16.60 18.12
C THR A 385 -8.56 16.39 19.62
N GLN A 386 -8.91 17.35 20.48
CA GLN A 386 -8.74 17.20 21.93
C GLN A 386 -9.61 16.09 22.53
N LYS A 387 -10.80 15.85 21.98
CA LYS A 387 -11.76 14.87 22.51
C LYS A 387 -11.88 13.63 21.65
N ALA A 388 -11.83 13.75 20.31
CA ALA A 388 -12.13 12.65 19.40
C ALA A 388 -10.92 12.03 18.67
N SER A 389 -9.68 12.35 19.08
CA SER A 389 -8.48 11.73 18.49
C SER A 389 -7.83 10.63 19.35
N ASP A 390 -8.36 10.34 20.54
CA ASP A 390 -7.79 9.36 21.47
C ASP A 390 -8.88 8.47 22.06
N ARG A 391 -8.74 7.15 21.89
CA ARG A 391 -9.66 6.15 22.46
C ARG A 391 -8.95 4.83 22.75
N VAL A 392 -9.61 3.99 23.53
CA VAL A 392 -9.18 2.61 23.80
C VAL A 392 -10.25 1.66 23.27
N GLY A 393 -9.85 0.77 22.37
CA GLY A 393 -10.73 -0.25 21.83
C GLY A 393 -11.13 0.01 20.38
N MET A 394 -11.17 -1.07 19.60
CA MET A 394 -11.86 -1.20 18.32
C MET A 394 -12.41 -2.63 18.22
N ASP A 395 -13.73 -2.79 18.30
CA ASP A 395 -14.39 -4.09 18.51
C ASP A 395 -13.73 -4.90 19.64
N ASP A 396 -13.16 -6.07 19.33
CA ASP A 396 -12.49 -6.97 20.26
C ASP A 396 -10.99 -6.66 20.48
N MET A 397 -10.45 -5.64 19.79
CA MET A 397 -9.05 -5.22 19.91
C MET A 397 -8.92 -4.13 20.99
N PRO A 398 -8.29 -4.41 22.15
CA PRO A 398 -8.26 -3.47 23.29
C PRO A 398 -7.12 -2.44 23.18
N GLU A 399 -6.67 -2.15 21.95
CA GLU A 399 -5.57 -1.23 21.68
C GLU A 399 -5.97 0.23 21.96
N ARG A 400 -5.05 1.02 22.53
CA ARG A 400 -5.20 2.48 22.55
C ARG A 400 -4.81 3.04 21.19
N ILE A 401 -5.75 3.71 20.54
CA ILE A 401 -5.59 4.34 19.23
C ILE A 401 -5.65 5.84 19.46
N SER A 402 -4.50 6.49 19.33
CA SER A 402 -4.31 7.91 19.65
C SER A 402 -3.48 8.60 18.56
N GLY A 403 -3.93 9.79 18.17
CA GLY A 403 -3.20 10.64 17.23
C GLY A 403 -4.11 11.40 16.27
N PHE A 404 -3.59 12.52 15.79
CA PHE A 404 -4.15 13.34 14.72
C PHE A 404 -3.00 14.05 13.98
N TYR A 405 -3.31 14.63 12.84
CA TYR A 405 -2.38 15.44 12.06
C TYR A 405 -2.64 16.92 12.27
N THR A 406 -1.59 17.68 12.57
CA THR A 406 -1.68 19.14 12.53
C THR A 406 -1.78 19.63 11.10
N GLN A 407 -2.31 20.83 10.88
CA GLN A 407 -2.33 21.40 9.54
C GLN A 407 -0.91 21.66 9.02
N ALA A 408 0.06 21.90 9.90
CA ALA A 408 1.46 22.03 9.51
C ALA A 408 2.02 20.71 8.96
N GLN A 409 1.71 19.58 9.61
CA GLN A 409 2.05 18.25 9.11
C GLN A 409 1.37 17.96 7.77
N MET A 410 0.09 18.31 7.61
CA MET A 410 -0.62 18.09 6.34
C MET A 410 -0.06 18.97 5.20
N ARG A 411 0.28 20.24 5.44
CA ARG A 411 0.99 21.08 4.46
C ARG A 411 2.38 20.52 4.12
N GLU A 412 3.09 19.93 5.10
CA GLU A 412 4.34 19.21 4.84
C GLU A 412 4.11 17.98 3.97
N LEU A 413 3.09 17.15 4.27
CA LEU A 413 2.74 15.98 3.48
C LEU A 413 2.40 16.36 2.04
N VAL A 414 1.60 17.40 1.83
CA VAL A 414 1.27 17.93 0.50
C VAL A 414 2.53 18.29 -0.28
N ARG A 415 3.45 19.07 0.32
CA ARG A 415 4.72 19.43 -0.35
C ARG A 415 5.59 18.21 -0.62
N PHE A 416 5.63 17.27 0.32
CA PHE A 416 6.40 16.04 0.18
C PHE A 416 5.83 15.18 -0.96
N ALA A 417 4.52 14.96 -0.99
CA ALA A 417 3.86 14.15 -2.01
C ALA A 417 3.96 14.77 -3.41
N ALA A 418 3.97 16.10 -3.50
CA ALA A 418 4.21 16.81 -4.77
C ALA A 418 5.58 16.48 -5.40
N GLN A 419 6.61 16.15 -4.61
CA GLN A 419 7.92 15.69 -5.12
C GLN A 419 7.82 14.34 -5.86
N TYR A 420 6.75 13.59 -5.62
CA TYR A 420 6.45 12.30 -6.24
C TYR A 420 5.26 12.39 -7.23
N HIS A 421 4.82 13.61 -7.56
CA HIS A 421 3.64 13.85 -8.40
C HIS A 421 2.39 13.10 -7.88
N VAL A 422 2.20 13.12 -6.56
CA VAL A 422 1.04 12.58 -5.86
C VAL A 422 0.27 13.74 -5.23
N MET A 423 -1.00 13.90 -5.58
CA MET A 423 -1.90 14.83 -4.88
C MET A 423 -2.50 14.17 -3.64
N ILE A 424 -2.82 14.97 -2.63
CA ILE A 424 -3.50 14.52 -1.42
C ILE A 424 -4.94 15.01 -1.47
N ILE A 425 -5.89 14.07 -1.55
CA ILE A 425 -7.33 14.34 -1.57
C ILE A 425 -7.86 14.11 -0.15
N PRO A 426 -8.28 15.15 0.58
CA PRO A 426 -8.86 14.97 1.90
C PRO A 426 -10.32 14.53 1.79
N GLU A 427 -10.74 13.67 2.70
CA GLU A 427 -12.14 13.33 2.93
C GLU A 427 -12.61 13.82 4.29
N ILE A 428 -13.79 14.43 4.29
CA ILE A 428 -14.63 14.58 5.47
C ILE A 428 -15.99 13.93 5.20
N GLU A 429 -16.61 13.37 6.21
CA GLU A 429 -17.85 12.61 6.08
C GLU A 429 -19.09 13.50 6.18
N LEU A 430 -20.13 13.20 5.41
CA LEU A 430 -21.48 13.74 5.63
C LEU A 430 -22.54 12.92 4.86
N PRO A 431 -23.78 12.83 5.37
CA PRO A 431 -24.20 13.27 6.70
C PRO A 431 -23.98 12.18 7.76
N GLY A 432 -23.61 10.97 7.36
CA GLY A 432 -23.27 9.84 8.24
C GLY A 432 -21.81 9.89 8.67
N HIS A 433 -21.36 8.87 9.41
CA HIS A 433 -19.97 8.72 9.85
C HIS A 433 -19.42 9.91 10.66
N GLU A 434 -20.30 10.67 11.32
CA GLU A 434 -19.95 11.93 11.99
C GLU A 434 -20.08 11.85 13.53
N VAL A 435 -20.18 10.64 14.12
CA VAL A 435 -20.29 10.48 15.58
C VAL A 435 -19.12 11.14 16.33
N ALA A 436 -17.90 11.16 15.77
CA ALA A 436 -16.77 11.86 16.39
C ALA A 436 -16.98 13.37 16.49
N ALA A 437 -17.57 14.00 15.47
CA ALA A 437 -17.91 15.41 15.52
C ALA A 437 -19.10 15.67 16.46
N VAL A 438 -20.14 14.84 16.42
CA VAL A 438 -21.32 14.93 17.31
C VAL A 438 -20.91 14.74 18.78
N HIS A 439 -19.95 13.84 19.06
CA HIS A 439 -19.36 13.68 20.39
C HIS A 439 -18.77 14.99 20.92
N CYS A 440 -18.14 15.78 20.05
CA CYS A 440 -17.55 17.06 20.40
C CYS A 440 -18.60 18.20 20.48
N PHE A 441 -19.55 18.18 19.55
CA PHE A 441 -20.59 19.18 19.35
C PHE A 441 -21.96 18.52 19.15
N PRO A 442 -22.65 18.18 20.24
CA PRO A 442 -23.95 17.49 20.17
C PRO A 442 -24.99 18.18 19.30
N GLN A 443 -24.91 19.51 19.17
CA GLN A 443 -25.82 20.32 18.34
C GLN A 443 -25.83 19.89 16.88
N LEU A 444 -24.78 19.21 16.39
CA LEU A 444 -24.68 18.74 15.01
C LEU A 444 -25.73 17.67 14.65
N SER A 445 -26.30 16.93 15.61
CA SER A 445 -27.32 15.91 15.36
C SER A 445 -28.73 16.37 15.75
N CYS A 446 -29.76 15.68 15.22
CA CYS A 446 -31.16 15.97 15.54
C CYS A 446 -31.48 15.81 17.04
N ALA A 447 -30.82 14.84 17.69
CA ALA A 447 -31.04 14.54 19.11
C ALA A 447 -30.47 15.62 20.03
N LYS A 448 -29.45 16.37 19.58
CA LYS A 448 -28.77 17.43 20.35
C LYS A 448 -28.26 16.95 21.70
N LYS A 449 -27.83 15.68 21.79
CA LYS A 449 -27.40 15.02 23.02
C LYS A 449 -25.97 14.48 22.89
N PRO A 450 -25.18 14.52 23.96
CA PRO A 450 -23.86 13.90 23.95
C PRO A 450 -23.95 12.40 23.63
N VAL A 451 -23.11 11.96 22.70
CA VAL A 451 -22.90 10.55 22.36
C VAL A 451 -21.46 10.18 22.67
N PRO A 452 -21.14 8.96 23.15
CA PRO A 452 -19.76 8.52 23.28
C PRO A 452 -19.14 8.33 21.90
N ILE A 453 -17.81 8.45 21.81
CA ILE A 453 -17.07 7.99 20.62
C ILE A 453 -17.38 6.52 20.38
N ARG A 454 -17.66 6.18 19.13
CA ARG A 454 -17.96 4.81 18.76
C ARG A 454 -16.70 3.96 18.80
N LEU A 455 -16.80 2.76 19.36
CA LEU A 455 -15.70 1.79 19.46
C LEU A 455 -15.96 0.53 18.63
N THR A 456 -17.06 0.50 17.87
CA THR A 456 -17.47 -0.64 17.06
C THR A 456 -17.45 -0.32 15.58
N CYS A 457 -17.27 -1.34 14.77
CA CYS A 457 -17.37 -1.21 13.32
C CYS A 457 -18.84 -1.20 12.84
N GLY A 458 -19.04 -0.91 11.56
CA GLY A 458 -20.35 -0.84 10.88
C GLY A 458 -20.90 0.58 10.79
N VAL A 459 -22.21 0.72 10.55
CA VAL A 459 -22.88 2.01 10.28
C VAL A 459 -23.57 2.58 11.52
N SER A 460 -23.49 3.89 11.73
CA SER A 460 -24.24 4.61 12.77
C SER A 460 -25.54 5.19 12.21
N ASN A 461 -26.59 5.25 13.04
CA ASN A 461 -27.82 5.96 12.71
C ASN A 461 -27.76 7.46 13.08
N GLU A 462 -26.68 7.90 13.72
CA GLU A 462 -26.50 9.32 14.04
C GLU A 462 -26.05 10.08 12.78
N LEU A 463 -26.97 10.86 12.23
CA LEU A 463 -26.71 11.74 11.08
C LEU A 463 -26.61 13.20 11.51
N LEU A 464 -25.84 13.99 10.76
CA LEU A 464 -25.90 15.45 10.83
C LEU A 464 -27.33 15.94 10.56
N CYS A 465 -27.76 16.97 11.30
CA CYS A 465 -29.11 17.54 11.20
C CYS A 465 -29.20 18.55 10.04
N PRO A 466 -29.95 18.27 8.96
CA PRO A 466 -30.10 19.18 7.83
C PRO A 466 -30.89 20.45 8.16
N ALA A 467 -31.63 20.44 9.28
CA ALA A 467 -32.39 21.60 9.75
C ALA A 467 -31.65 22.47 10.76
N GLU A 468 -30.41 22.13 11.14
CA GLU A 468 -29.62 22.88 12.12
C GLU A 468 -28.67 23.88 11.43
N PRO A 469 -28.84 25.20 11.61
CA PRO A 469 -27.93 26.20 11.04
C PRO A 469 -26.46 25.99 11.40
N PHE A 470 -26.18 25.52 12.63
CA PHE A 470 -24.81 25.28 13.09
C PHE A 470 -24.08 24.20 12.27
N VAL A 471 -24.78 23.23 11.66
CA VAL A 471 -24.16 22.23 10.78
C VAL A 471 -23.50 22.90 9.58
N TYR A 472 -24.16 23.87 8.97
CA TYR A 472 -23.62 24.59 7.82
C TYR A 472 -22.47 25.52 8.20
N GLU A 473 -22.55 26.20 9.35
CA GLU A 473 -21.44 27.00 9.88
C GLU A 473 -20.21 26.12 10.17
N PHE A 474 -20.43 24.97 10.81
CA PHE A 474 -19.39 24.00 11.12
C PHE A 474 -18.69 23.50 9.86
N LEU A 475 -19.46 22.97 8.90
CA LEU A 475 -18.92 22.44 7.64
C LEU A 475 -18.23 23.55 6.82
N ASP A 476 -18.76 24.76 6.78
CA ASP A 476 -18.11 25.89 6.10
C ASP A 476 -16.72 26.18 6.70
N ASN A 477 -16.63 26.32 8.02
CA ASN A 477 -15.37 26.57 8.70
C ASN A 477 -14.36 25.43 8.46
N VAL A 478 -14.79 24.17 8.58
CA VAL A 478 -13.96 22.99 8.31
C VAL A 478 -13.46 23.00 6.86
N LEU A 479 -14.36 23.11 5.89
CA LEU A 479 -14.02 23.07 4.46
C LEU A 479 -13.12 24.23 4.03
N THR A 480 -13.31 25.41 4.62
CA THR A 480 -12.45 26.58 4.38
C THR A 480 -11.02 26.32 4.86
N GLU A 481 -10.84 25.75 6.05
CA GLU A 481 -9.51 25.39 6.55
C GLU A 481 -8.88 24.25 5.73
N LEU A 482 -9.65 23.25 5.31
CA LEU A 482 -9.16 22.18 4.44
C LEU A 482 -8.75 22.69 3.06
N ALA A 483 -9.54 23.58 2.45
CA ALA A 483 -9.22 24.14 1.14
C ALA A 483 -7.90 24.93 1.12
N ASP A 484 -7.53 25.55 2.24
CA ASP A 484 -6.25 26.23 2.45
C ASP A 484 -5.08 25.25 2.64
N VAL A 485 -5.29 24.12 3.33
CA VAL A 485 -4.26 23.11 3.58
C VAL A 485 -3.99 22.25 2.34
N PHE A 486 -5.04 21.85 1.62
CA PHE A 486 -4.97 20.87 0.53
C PHE A 486 -5.19 21.58 -0.82
N PRO A 487 -4.13 21.73 -1.65
CA PRO A 487 -4.25 22.39 -2.95
C PRO A 487 -4.92 21.52 -4.02
N ALA A 488 -5.13 20.22 -3.76
CA ALA A 488 -5.84 19.35 -4.67
C ALA A 488 -7.17 19.98 -5.10
N PRO A 489 -7.57 19.87 -6.38
CA PRO A 489 -8.82 20.46 -6.85
C PRO A 489 -10.04 19.69 -6.32
N TYR A 490 -9.84 18.63 -5.56
CA TYR A 490 -10.87 17.72 -5.07
C TYR A 490 -10.95 17.74 -3.55
N VAL A 491 -12.16 17.56 -3.03
CA VAL A 491 -12.43 17.23 -1.62
C VAL A 491 -13.51 16.14 -1.64
N HIS A 492 -13.25 15.04 -0.94
CA HIS A 492 -14.22 13.96 -0.79
C HIS A 492 -15.16 14.26 0.38
N LEU A 493 -16.45 14.06 0.17
CA LEU A 493 -17.53 14.38 1.10
C LEU A 493 -18.12 13.13 1.78
N GLY A 494 -17.50 11.97 1.60
CA GLY A 494 -18.07 10.70 2.05
C GLY A 494 -19.37 10.41 1.30
N GLY A 495 -20.49 10.40 2.04
CA GLY A 495 -21.84 10.29 1.49
C GLY A 495 -22.41 8.88 1.46
N ASP A 496 -21.61 7.90 1.88
CA ASP A 496 -21.98 6.51 2.01
C ASP A 496 -22.82 6.22 3.24
N GLU A 497 -23.57 5.13 3.16
CA GLU A 497 -24.29 4.46 4.26
C GLU A 497 -25.32 5.32 5.00
N ALA A 498 -25.63 6.51 4.49
CA ALA A 498 -26.71 7.39 4.97
C ALA A 498 -28.08 7.05 4.36
N GLY A 499 -28.25 5.82 3.84
CA GLY A 499 -29.52 5.26 3.37
C GLY A 499 -30.40 4.75 4.52
N GLN A 500 -31.31 3.80 4.26
CA GLN A 500 -32.12 3.19 5.33
C GLN A 500 -31.32 2.11 6.10
N PRO A 501 -31.44 1.99 7.45
CA PRO A 501 -32.25 2.78 8.37
C PRO A 501 -31.71 4.16 8.83
N PRO A 502 -30.42 4.55 8.69
CA PRO A 502 -29.93 5.86 9.17
C PRO A 502 -30.76 7.08 8.74
N LEU A 503 -31.24 7.08 7.49
CA LEU A 503 -32.08 8.14 6.92
C LEU A 503 -33.38 8.37 7.72
N GLY A 504 -33.82 7.37 8.49
CA GLY A 504 -34.95 7.48 9.43
C GLY A 504 -34.72 8.45 10.59
N ALA A 505 -33.46 8.82 10.90
CA ALA A 505 -33.12 9.73 12.01
C ALA A 505 -33.77 11.12 11.90
N TRP A 506 -34.17 11.54 10.70
CA TRP A 506 -34.83 12.83 10.47
C TRP A 506 -36.35 12.76 10.54
N SER A 507 -36.94 11.55 10.55
CA SER A 507 -38.39 11.37 10.54
C SER A 507 -39.06 11.96 11.78
N ASP A 508 -38.45 11.81 12.96
CA ASP A 508 -39.05 12.27 14.22
C ASP A 508 -38.50 13.62 14.69
N CYS A 509 -37.64 14.28 13.90
CA CYS A 509 -37.04 15.56 14.27
C CYS A 509 -37.98 16.73 13.95
N PRO A 510 -38.46 17.52 14.95
CA PRO A 510 -39.38 18.64 14.70
C PRO A 510 -38.82 19.70 13.76
N ALA A 511 -37.52 19.99 13.84
CA ALA A 511 -36.85 20.95 12.95
C ALA A 511 -36.79 20.44 11.51
N CYS A 512 -36.55 19.14 11.31
CA CYS A 512 -36.57 18.54 9.98
C CYS A 512 -37.99 18.54 9.38
N GLN A 513 -39.02 18.28 10.20
CA GLN A 513 -40.41 18.35 9.76
C GLN A 513 -40.82 19.78 9.35
N GLU A 514 -40.39 20.78 10.11
CA GLU A 514 -40.63 22.18 9.74
C GLU A 514 -39.88 22.57 8.46
N LEU A 515 -38.62 22.13 8.29
CA LEU A 515 -37.87 22.34 7.06
C LEU A 515 -38.57 21.68 5.87
N LYS A 516 -39.07 20.44 6.02
CA LYS A 516 -39.85 19.78 4.98
C LYS A 516 -41.10 20.58 4.59
N ARG A 517 -41.84 21.09 5.58
CA ARG A 517 -43.03 21.92 5.34
C ARG A 517 -42.67 23.20 4.59
N LYS A 518 -41.56 23.84 4.96
CA LYS A 518 -41.09 25.08 4.34
C LYS A 518 -40.66 24.89 2.89
N GLU A 519 -39.89 23.84 2.60
CA GLU A 519 -39.31 23.59 1.27
C GLU A 519 -40.20 22.69 0.39
N GLY A 520 -41.31 22.18 0.93
CA GLY A 520 -42.24 21.30 0.20
C GLY A 520 -41.73 19.87 0.00
N PHE A 521 -40.85 19.38 0.89
CA PHE A 521 -40.31 18.03 0.82
C PHE A 521 -41.28 16.99 1.41
N THR A 522 -41.40 15.85 0.76
CA THR A 522 -42.25 14.72 1.19
C THR A 522 -41.44 13.58 1.79
N GLU A 523 -40.19 13.40 1.38
CA GLU A 523 -39.34 12.26 1.77
C GLU A 523 -38.01 12.71 2.40
N ASN A 524 -37.38 11.86 3.22
CA ASN A 524 -36.11 12.21 3.90
C ASN A 524 -34.93 12.35 2.94
N TRP A 525 -34.90 11.63 1.81
CA TRP A 525 -33.79 11.77 0.84
C TRP A 525 -33.70 13.20 0.28
N GLN A 526 -34.80 13.97 0.25
CA GLN A 526 -34.79 15.38 -0.17
C GLN A 526 -34.08 16.28 0.85
N LEU A 527 -34.14 15.94 2.15
CA LEU A 527 -33.35 16.61 3.18
C LEU A 527 -31.85 16.31 3.04
N GLN A 528 -31.49 15.08 2.66
CA GLN A 528 -30.11 14.70 2.36
C GLN A 528 -29.60 15.50 1.17
N GLN A 529 -30.38 15.55 0.08
CA GLN A 529 -30.06 16.37 -1.08
C GLN A 529 -29.90 17.85 -0.69
N TYR A 530 -30.81 18.41 0.11
CA TYR A 530 -30.73 19.79 0.58
C TYR A 530 -29.44 20.09 1.35
N LEU A 531 -28.99 19.16 2.21
CA LEU A 531 -27.69 19.28 2.89
C LEU A 531 -26.53 19.22 1.90
N PHE A 532 -26.52 18.21 1.01
CA PHE A 532 -25.46 18.03 0.01
C PHE A 532 -25.32 19.22 -0.92
N ASP A 533 -26.43 19.74 -1.47
CA ASP A 533 -26.42 20.84 -2.43
C ASP A 533 -25.75 22.08 -1.82
N ARG A 534 -26.06 22.42 -0.56
CA ARG A 534 -25.45 23.55 0.14
C ARG A 534 -23.94 23.38 0.37
N VAL A 535 -23.51 22.16 0.71
CA VAL A 535 -22.08 21.85 0.95
C VAL A 535 -21.30 21.83 -0.36
N ILE A 536 -21.90 21.28 -1.42
CA ILE A 536 -21.37 21.27 -2.79
C ILE A 536 -21.19 22.70 -3.31
N ASP A 537 -22.19 23.57 -3.12
CA ASP A 537 -22.09 24.97 -3.52
C ASP A 537 -20.98 25.71 -2.77
N ARG A 538 -20.79 25.38 -1.48
CA ARG A 538 -19.67 25.92 -0.72
C ARG A 538 -18.32 25.46 -1.28
N LEU A 539 -18.14 24.17 -1.57
CA LEU A 539 -16.92 23.67 -2.20
C LEU A 539 -16.64 24.34 -3.55
N LYS A 540 -17.66 24.52 -4.38
CA LYS A 540 -17.55 25.23 -5.66
C LYS A 540 -17.10 26.68 -5.46
N ALA A 541 -17.63 27.37 -4.46
CA ALA A 541 -17.18 28.72 -4.10
C ALA A 541 -15.70 28.75 -3.66
N LEU A 542 -15.23 27.68 -3.02
CA LEU A 542 -13.81 27.46 -2.68
C LEU A 542 -12.96 26.93 -3.86
N LYS A 543 -13.53 26.88 -5.08
CA LYS A 543 -12.91 26.35 -6.30
C LYS A 543 -12.46 24.88 -6.18
N LYS A 544 -13.21 24.10 -5.40
CA LYS A 544 -13.04 22.66 -5.26
C LYS A 544 -14.15 21.92 -6.00
N THR A 545 -13.80 20.73 -6.47
CA THR A 545 -14.67 19.76 -7.13
C THR A 545 -15.07 18.71 -6.09
N PRO A 546 -16.36 18.61 -5.73
CA PRO A 546 -16.81 17.60 -4.78
C PRO A 546 -16.66 16.19 -5.34
N MET A 547 -16.20 15.28 -4.49
CA MET A 547 -16.20 13.83 -4.70
C MET A 547 -17.09 13.18 -3.63
N TYR A 548 -17.81 12.10 -3.96
CA TYR A 548 -18.53 11.32 -2.96
C TYR A 548 -18.79 9.87 -3.41
N TRP A 549 -19.04 9.00 -2.44
CA TRP A 549 -19.45 7.61 -2.63
C TRP A 549 -20.85 7.56 -3.26
N TYR A 550 -21.01 6.92 -4.42
CA TYR A 550 -22.33 6.82 -5.06
C TYR A 550 -23.28 5.94 -4.23
N GLU A 551 -24.45 6.47 -3.91
CA GLU A 551 -25.55 5.72 -3.30
C GLU A 551 -26.80 5.76 -4.18
N GLN A 552 -27.62 4.71 -4.14
CA GLN A 552 -28.82 4.60 -4.97
C GLN A 552 -29.88 5.63 -4.60
N GLU A 553 -29.88 6.05 -3.34
CA GLU A 553 -30.75 7.06 -2.75
C GLU A 553 -30.50 8.44 -3.37
N PHE A 554 -29.29 8.71 -3.90
CA PHE A 554 -29.02 9.90 -4.71
C PHE A 554 -29.58 9.71 -6.12
N LYS A 555 -30.86 10.04 -6.28
CA LYS A 555 -31.58 9.97 -7.57
C LYS A 555 -30.93 10.83 -8.67
N THR A 556 -30.15 11.84 -8.31
CA THR A 556 -29.48 12.76 -9.25
C THR A 556 -28.08 13.07 -8.74
N ILE A 557 -27.10 13.05 -9.64
CA ILE A 557 -25.73 13.47 -9.35
C ILE A 557 -25.63 14.96 -9.65
N GLN A 558 -25.24 15.76 -8.66
CA GLN A 558 -25.16 17.20 -8.80
C GLN A 558 -24.14 17.60 -9.87
N PRO A 559 -24.44 18.59 -10.73
CA PRO A 559 -23.53 19.02 -11.80
C PRO A 559 -22.14 19.41 -11.27
N GLY A 560 -21.10 18.91 -11.93
CA GLY A 560 -19.71 19.19 -11.58
C GLY A 560 -19.17 18.36 -10.42
N CYS A 561 -19.88 17.34 -9.95
CA CYS A 561 -19.37 16.38 -8.98
C CYS A 561 -18.75 15.14 -9.65
N VAL A 562 -17.88 14.48 -8.91
CA VAL A 562 -17.32 13.17 -9.25
C VAL A 562 -17.88 12.15 -8.28
N VAL A 563 -18.27 10.97 -8.76
CA VAL A 563 -18.79 9.90 -7.90
C VAL A 563 -17.90 8.67 -7.90
N TYR A 564 -17.91 7.91 -6.80
CA TYR A 564 -17.18 6.65 -6.68
C TYR A 564 -18.15 5.47 -6.79
N ALA A 565 -17.88 4.54 -7.72
CA ALA A 565 -18.60 3.28 -7.82
C ALA A 565 -17.97 2.25 -6.89
N TRP A 566 -18.54 2.06 -5.69
CA TRP A 566 -17.89 1.30 -4.62
C TRP A 566 -18.65 0.04 -4.17
N ARG A 567 -20.00 0.08 -4.17
CA ARG A 567 -20.80 -1.04 -3.68
C ARG A 567 -20.66 -2.28 -4.56
N HIS A 568 -20.47 -3.43 -3.91
CA HIS A 568 -20.39 -4.73 -4.57
C HIS A 568 -21.60 -4.97 -5.47
N GLY A 569 -21.37 -5.30 -6.74
CA GLY A 569 -22.42 -5.63 -7.70
C GLY A 569 -23.26 -4.45 -8.22
N LEU A 570 -22.98 -3.20 -7.79
CA LEU A 570 -23.73 -2.01 -8.21
C LEU A 570 -22.97 -1.09 -9.18
N THR A 571 -21.77 -1.49 -9.60
CA THR A 571 -20.89 -0.73 -10.50
C THR A 571 -21.59 -0.24 -11.77
N LYS A 572 -22.34 -1.12 -12.44
CA LYS A 572 -23.07 -0.77 -13.67
C LYS A 572 -24.11 0.32 -13.42
N MET A 573 -24.81 0.26 -12.28
CA MET A 573 -25.82 1.25 -11.93
C MET A 573 -25.19 2.62 -11.68
N ALA A 574 -24.06 2.66 -10.97
CA ALA A 574 -23.31 3.88 -10.74
C ALA A 574 -22.79 4.50 -12.06
N ILE A 575 -22.29 3.66 -12.98
CA ILE A 575 -21.89 4.09 -14.33
C ILE A 575 -23.07 4.71 -15.09
N ASP A 576 -24.22 4.05 -15.09
CA ASP A 576 -25.41 4.55 -15.80
C ASP A 576 -25.88 5.88 -15.22
N ALA A 577 -25.83 6.03 -13.90
CA ALA A 577 -26.12 7.30 -13.25
C ALA A 577 -25.12 8.39 -13.65
N ALA A 578 -23.82 8.10 -13.66
CA ALA A 578 -22.80 9.06 -14.07
C ALA A 578 -22.98 9.50 -15.53
N VAL A 579 -23.25 8.56 -16.45
CA VAL A 579 -23.51 8.87 -17.87
C VAL A 579 -24.75 9.74 -18.03
N ARG A 580 -25.87 9.36 -17.40
CA ARG A 580 -27.13 10.15 -17.48
C ARG A 580 -26.95 11.57 -16.97
N ASN A 581 -26.17 11.76 -15.91
CA ASN A 581 -25.93 13.07 -15.30
C ASN A 581 -24.71 13.81 -15.87
N LYS A 582 -24.02 13.26 -16.88
CA LYS A 582 -22.78 13.79 -17.46
C LYS A 582 -21.69 14.05 -16.40
N ALA A 583 -21.66 13.18 -15.38
CA ALA A 583 -20.70 13.24 -14.29
C ALA A 583 -19.47 12.36 -14.58
N GLN A 584 -18.36 12.72 -13.95
CA GLN A 584 -17.17 11.89 -13.92
C GLN A 584 -17.28 10.82 -12.83
N ILE A 585 -16.62 9.68 -13.03
CA ILE A 585 -16.69 8.54 -12.13
C ILE A 585 -15.32 7.92 -11.85
N MET A 586 -15.08 7.62 -10.58
CA MET A 586 -13.97 6.81 -10.10
C MET A 586 -14.46 5.37 -9.91
N LEU A 587 -13.73 4.40 -10.45
CA LEU A 587 -14.08 2.97 -10.34
C LEU A 587 -13.36 2.38 -9.13
N CYS A 588 -14.14 2.00 -8.11
CA CYS A 588 -13.67 1.33 -6.91
C CYS A 588 -14.56 0.12 -6.53
N PRO A 589 -15.00 -0.73 -7.47
CA PRO A 589 -16.01 -1.75 -7.19
C PRO A 589 -15.57 -2.71 -6.09
N GLY A 590 -16.45 -2.95 -5.11
CA GLY A 590 -16.16 -3.70 -3.89
C GLY A 590 -15.60 -5.11 -4.13
N GLU A 591 -16.03 -5.77 -5.21
CA GLU A 591 -15.52 -7.06 -5.64
C GLU A 591 -14.08 -7.04 -6.23
N HIS A 592 -13.46 -5.88 -6.41
CA HIS A 592 -12.10 -5.75 -6.95
C HIS A 592 -11.16 -4.87 -6.13
N CYS A 593 -11.68 -3.77 -5.58
CA CYS A 593 -10.87 -2.64 -5.09
C CYS A 593 -10.81 -2.50 -3.57
N TYR A 594 -11.58 -3.29 -2.82
CA TYR A 594 -11.49 -3.31 -1.35
C TYR A 594 -10.27 -4.13 -0.96
N LEU A 595 -9.17 -3.42 -0.69
CA LEU A 595 -7.88 -4.02 -0.39
C LEU A 595 -7.74 -4.30 1.10
N ASP A 596 -8.63 -3.83 1.95
CA ASP A 596 -8.77 -4.24 3.35
C ASP A 596 -9.25 -5.69 3.48
N TYR A 597 -9.98 -6.22 2.49
CA TYR A 597 -10.46 -7.61 2.46
C TYR A 597 -9.32 -8.63 2.47
N PRO A 598 -9.51 -9.80 3.10
CA PRO A 598 -8.50 -10.86 3.07
C PRO A 598 -8.28 -11.38 1.64
N GLN A 599 -7.03 -11.70 1.29
CA GLN A 599 -6.69 -12.24 -0.05
C GLN A 599 -6.97 -13.73 -0.19
N GLN A 600 -7.12 -14.44 0.93
CA GLN A 600 -7.44 -15.85 1.00
C GLN A 600 -8.22 -16.11 2.28
N ARG A 601 -9.03 -17.18 2.30
CA ARG A 601 -9.79 -17.56 3.48
C ARG A 601 -8.85 -17.87 4.65
N GLY A 602 -9.11 -17.30 5.82
CA GLY A 602 -8.29 -17.50 7.02
C GLY A 602 -6.96 -16.73 7.03
N ASP A 603 -6.80 -15.75 6.15
CA ASP A 603 -5.69 -14.77 6.21
C ASP A 603 -6.18 -13.45 6.82
N MET A 604 -5.24 -12.54 7.10
CA MET A 604 -5.55 -11.23 7.64
C MET A 604 -6.40 -10.38 6.67
N PRO A 605 -7.38 -9.60 7.17
CA PRO A 605 -7.91 -9.64 8.53
C PRO A 605 -8.81 -10.86 8.76
N GLU A 606 -8.76 -11.42 9.98
CA GLU A 606 -9.43 -12.67 10.33
C GLU A 606 -10.72 -12.42 11.14
N VAL A 607 -11.72 -11.75 10.58
CA VAL A 607 -12.94 -11.32 11.29
C VAL A 607 -14.25 -11.88 10.69
N ASN A 608 -15.27 -12.01 11.54
CA ASN A 608 -16.48 -12.83 11.29
C ASN A 608 -17.71 -12.08 10.76
N TRP A 609 -17.65 -10.76 10.56
CA TRP A 609 -18.74 -9.95 10.02
C TRP A 609 -18.97 -10.08 8.49
N GLY A 610 -18.36 -11.09 7.85
CA GLY A 610 -18.72 -11.48 6.48
C GLY A 610 -17.90 -10.83 5.35
N MET A 611 -16.71 -10.28 5.65
CA MET A 611 -15.81 -9.75 4.61
C MET A 611 -15.53 -10.81 3.53
N PRO A 612 -15.79 -10.52 2.25
CA PRO A 612 -15.49 -11.47 1.18
C PRO A 612 -13.97 -11.54 0.93
N VAL A 613 -13.54 -12.57 0.21
CA VAL A 613 -12.15 -12.72 -0.19
C VAL A 613 -11.93 -11.99 -1.52
N THR A 614 -11.02 -11.02 -1.54
CA THR A 614 -10.58 -10.34 -2.78
C THR A 614 -9.17 -10.81 -3.13
N THR A 615 -9.08 -11.84 -3.97
CA THR A 615 -7.80 -12.41 -4.41
C THR A 615 -7.05 -11.45 -5.35
N LEU A 616 -5.73 -11.65 -5.49
CA LEU A 616 -4.92 -10.92 -6.49
C LEU A 616 -5.49 -11.04 -7.91
N GLN A 617 -5.93 -12.25 -8.31
CA GLN A 617 -6.52 -12.47 -9.62
C GLN A 617 -7.83 -11.70 -9.78
N GLN A 618 -8.65 -11.67 -8.73
CA GLN A 618 -9.90 -10.94 -8.74
C GLN A 618 -9.65 -9.44 -8.91
N THR A 619 -8.72 -8.83 -8.16
CA THR A 619 -8.32 -7.42 -8.38
C THR A 619 -7.81 -7.19 -9.80
N TYR A 620 -6.97 -8.09 -10.32
CA TYR A 620 -6.41 -7.98 -11.67
C TYR A 620 -7.48 -8.05 -12.78
N ARG A 621 -8.62 -8.73 -12.54
CA ARG A 621 -9.70 -8.82 -13.54
C ARG A 621 -10.40 -7.49 -13.81
N LEU A 622 -10.23 -6.48 -12.96
CA LEU A 622 -10.85 -5.19 -13.17
C LEU A 622 -10.41 -4.59 -14.50
N ASP A 623 -11.37 -4.38 -15.40
CA ASP A 623 -11.26 -3.44 -16.49
C ASP A 623 -12.12 -2.21 -16.16
N PRO A 624 -11.53 -1.02 -15.88
CA PRO A 624 -12.30 0.15 -15.49
C PRO A 624 -13.23 0.69 -16.58
N ALA A 625 -13.11 0.24 -17.83
CA ALA A 625 -14.12 0.55 -18.84
C ALA A 625 -15.45 -0.18 -18.58
N TRP A 626 -15.44 -1.29 -17.81
CA TRP A 626 -16.64 -2.04 -17.44
C TRP A 626 -17.56 -2.38 -18.62
N GLY A 627 -16.97 -2.77 -19.76
CA GLY A 627 -17.67 -3.08 -21.00
C GLY A 627 -18.24 -1.88 -21.76
N GLN A 628 -18.00 -0.64 -21.31
CA GLN A 628 -18.40 0.58 -21.99
C GLN A 628 -17.47 0.93 -23.15
N ASP A 629 -17.95 1.80 -24.04
CA ASP A 629 -17.23 2.21 -25.24
C ASP A 629 -16.14 3.26 -24.97
N SER A 630 -15.44 3.67 -26.04
CA SER A 630 -14.41 4.70 -25.95
C SER A 630 -14.94 6.09 -25.57
N THR A 631 -16.25 6.33 -25.73
CA THR A 631 -16.90 7.60 -25.38
C THR A 631 -16.97 7.73 -23.86
N PHE A 632 -17.46 6.71 -23.17
CA PHE A 632 -17.44 6.63 -21.71
C PHE A 632 -16.02 6.81 -21.16
N VAL A 633 -15.04 6.10 -21.73
CA VAL A 633 -13.64 6.17 -21.27
C VAL A 633 -13.08 7.59 -21.38
N ARG A 634 -13.46 8.36 -22.41
CA ARG A 634 -12.99 9.74 -22.59
C ARG A 634 -13.77 10.77 -21.76
N GLN A 635 -15.07 10.58 -21.56
CA GLN A 635 -15.96 11.61 -21.02
C GLN A 635 -16.29 11.43 -19.54
N ASN A 636 -16.37 10.18 -19.06
CA ASN A 636 -16.86 9.87 -17.71
C ASN A 636 -15.78 9.22 -16.84
N LEU A 637 -15.00 8.28 -17.38
CA LEU A 637 -14.02 7.54 -16.58
C LEU A 637 -12.86 8.45 -16.12
N LEU A 638 -12.87 8.83 -14.85
CA LEU A 638 -11.80 9.65 -14.26
C LEU A 638 -10.64 8.80 -13.77
N GLY A 639 -10.91 7.61 -13.25
CA GLY A 639 -9.87 6.83 -12.60
C GLY A 639 -10.30 5.55 -11.93
N VAL A 640 -9.34 4.97 -11.23
CA VAL A 640 -9.53 3.83 -10.34
C VAL A 640 -9.07 4.21 -8.93
N SER A 641 -9.74 3.66 -7.92
CA SER A 641 -9.32 3.77 -6.52
C SER A 641 -9.29 2.39 -5.87
N GLY A 642 -8.35 2.21 -4.94
CA GLY A 642 -8.27 1.03 -4.07
C GLY A 642 -8.33 1.47 -2.62
N THR A 643 -9.27 0.92 -1.86
CA THR A 643 -9.58 1.33 -0.49
C THR A 643 -8.90 0.43 0.53
N LEU A 644 -8.40 1.03 1.61
CA LEU A 644 -7.78 0.36 2.75
C LEU A 644 -8.45 0.87 4.03
N TRP A 645 -9.70 0.45 4.22
CA TRP A 645 -10.43 0.62 5.48
C TRP A 645 -9.71 -0.10 6.61
N SER A 646 -9.50 0.58 7.73
CA SER A 646 -8.51 0.17 8.72
C SER A 646 -9.10 -0.47 9.97
N GLU A 647 -10.38 -0.87 9.97
CA GLU A 647 -11.03 -1.54 11.10
C GLU A 647 -10.18 -2.68 11.65
N CYS A 648 -9.53 -3.44 10.76
CA CYS A 648 -8.66 -4.57 11.13
C CYS A 648 -7.18 -4.40 10.72
N ILE A 649 -6.80 -3.21 10.25
CA ILE A 649 -5.43 -2.88 9.82
C ILE A 649 -4.74 -2.07 10.91
N ASN A 650 -4.36 -2.74 12.00
CA ASN A 650 -3.83 -2.11 13.21
C ASN A 650 -2.33 -1.75 13.19
N SER A 651 -1.67 -1.80 12.03
CA SER A 651 -0.27 -1.42 11.89
C SER A 651 0.06 -1.04 10.46
N THR A 652 1.06 -0.16 10.31
CA THR A 652 1.57 0.28 9.01
C THR A 652 1.99 -0.90 8.14
N GLU A 653 2.67 -1.90 8.70
CA GLU A 653 3.06 -3.10 7.97
C GLU A 653 1.85 -3.91 7.45
N ARG A 654 0.70 -3.88 8.13
CA ARG A 654 -0.53 -4.50 7.61
C ARG A 654 -1.14 -3.72 6.45
N ILE A 655 -0.99 -2.39 6.41
CA ILE A 655 -1.41 -1.58 5.25
C ILE A 655 -0.68 -2.09 4.00
N TYR A 656 0.64 -2.25 4.07
CA TYR A 656 1.42 -2.77 2.95
C TYR A 656 1.06 -4.22 2.62
N TYR A 657 0.90 -5.07 3.64
CA TYR A 657 0.52 -6.47 3.45
C TYR A 657 -0.83 -6.60 2.72
N GLN A 658 -1.80 -5.75 3.06
CA GLN A 658 -3.13 -5.76 2.46
C GLN A 658 -3.13 -5.10 1.07
N ALA A 659 -2.41 -4.00 0.91
CA ALA A 659 -2.28 -3.30 -0.36
C ALA A 659 -1.54 -4.15 -1.39
N PHE A 660 -0.35 -4.66 -1.08
CA PHE A 660 0.52 -5.31 -2.05
C PHE A 660 0.44 -6.85 -1.96
N PRO A 661 0.30 -7.55 -3.11
CA PRO A 661 0.49 -7.07 -4.47
C PRO A 661 -0.77 -6.56 -5.23
N ARG A 662 -1.94 -6.52 -4.59
CA ARG A 662 -3.20 -6.11 -5.26
C ARG A 662 -3.17 -4.67 -5.79
N ALA A 663 -2.53 -3.76 -5.09
CA ALA A 663 -2.30 -2.39 -5.54
C ALA A 663 -1.42 -2.35 -6.82
N ALA A 664 -0.52 -3.30 -7.04
CA ALA A 664 0.21 -3.39 -8.30
C ALA A 664 -0.71 -3.85 -9.46
N ALA A 665 -1.67 -4.74 -9.18
CA ALA A 665 -2.68 -5.17 -10.16
C ALA A 665 -3.65 -4.04 -10.51
N LEU A 666 -4.09 -3.27 -9.51
CA LEU A 666 -4.95 -2.10 -9.72
C LEU A 666 -4.23 -0.96 -10.47
N ALA A 667 -2.94 -0.75 -10.18
CA ALA A 667 -2.12 0.18 -10.95
C ALA A 667 -2.08 -0.20 -12.44
N GLU A 668 -1.97 -1.50 -12.74
CA GLU A 668 -2.00 -1.99 -14.11
C GLU A 668 -3.37 -1.83 -14.78
N ALA A 669 -4.47 -1.91 -14.01
CA ALA A 669 -5.81 -1.63 -14.51
C ALA A 669 -6.00 -0.15 -14.93
N GLY A 670 -5.47 0.78 -14.12
CA GLY A 670 -5.54 2.23 -14.38
C GLY A 670 -4.48 2.77 -15.35
N TRP A 671 -3.38 2.03 -15.58
CA TRP A 671 -2.29 2.48 -16.46
C TRP A 671 -2.26 1.75 -17.79
N SER A 672 -2.27 0.42 -17.80
CA SER A 672 -1.99 -0.37 -19.00
C SER A 672 -3.24 -0.56 -19.86
N TYR A 673 -3.05 -0.54 -21.18
CA TYR A 673 -4.12 -0.83 -22.13
C TYR A 673 -4.54 -2.31 -22.06
N PRO A 674 -5.84 -2.65 -22.24
CA PRO A 674 -6.33 -4.02 -22.14
C PRO A 674 -5.57 -5.03 -23.01
N SER A 675 -5.15 -4.65 -24.22
CA SER A 675 -4.38 -5.50 -25.14
C SER A 675 -2.98 -5.88 -24.63
N ARG A 676 -2.48 -5.18 -23.59
CA ARG A 676 -1.19 -5.45 -22.96
C ARG A 676 -1.33 -6.26 -21.68
N ARG A 677 -2.54 -6.52 -21.20
CA ARG A 677 -2.77 -7.16 -19.88
C ARG A 677 -2.94 -8.67 -20.03
N ASN A 678 -2.08 -9.44 -19.38
CA ASN A 678 -2.20 -10.89 -19.22
C ASN A 678 -1.83 -11.31 -17.79
N TYR A 679 -2.70 -12.07 -17.10
CA TYR A 679 -2.50 -12.39 -15.68
C TYR A 679 -1.28 -13.28 -15.41
N THR A 680 -1.01 -14.28 -16.27
CA THR A 680 0.16 -15.15 -16.13
C THR A 680 1.46 -14.36 -16.33
N ASP A 681 1.48 -13.46 -17.31
CA ASP A 681 2.59 -12.54 -17.53
C ASP A 681 2.77 -11.58 -16.35
N PHE A 682 1.68 -11.03 -15.82
CA PHE A 682 1.68 -10.17 -14.65
C PHE A 682 2.29 -10.85 -13.43
N LEU A 683 1.94 -12.11 -13.13
CA LEU A 683 2.54 -12.87 -12.02
C LEU A 683 4.06 -13.02 -12.18
N ARG A 684 4.53 -13.27 -13.41
CA ARG A 684 5.98 -13.34 -13.71
C ARG A 684 6.67 -12.00 -13.45
N ARG A 685 6.06 -10.88 -13.88
CA ARG A 685 6.59 -9.51 -13.66
C ARG A 685 6.53 -9.05 -12.22
N LEU A 686 5.57 -9.55 -11.47
CA LEU A 686 5.35 -9.16 -10.08
C LEU A 686 6.42 -9.71 -9.13
N ARG A 687 6.93 -10.92 -9.40
CA ARG A 687 7.85 -11.62 -8.50
C ARG A 687 9.06 -10.78 -8.06
N PRO A 688 9.84 -10.16 -8.97
CA PRO A 688 11.02 -9.44 -8.53
C PRO A 688 10.67 -8.10 -7.85
N LEU A 689 9.48 -7.54 -8.08
CA LEU A 689 8.99 -6.39 -7.32
C LEU A 689 8.67 -6.79 -5.88
N THR A 690 8.01 -7.93 -5.68
CA THR A 690 7.69 -8.41 -4.33
C THR A 690 8.93 -8.84 -3.56
N ASP A 691 9.93 -9.39 -4.24
CA ASP A 691 11.23 -9.70 -3.63
C ASP A 691 11.95 -8.41 -3.20
N ASP A 692 11.93 -7.35 -4.01
CA ASP A 692 12.49 -6.05 -3.61
C ASP A 692 11.74 -5.41 -2.45
N GLN A 693 10.41 -5.54 -2.40
CA GLN A 693 9.60 -5.09 -1.28
C GLN A 693 10.02 -5.80 0.01
N GLN A 694 10.10 -7.13 0.01
CA GLN A 694 10.54 -7.90 1.18
C GLN A 694 11.97 -7.55 1.59
N ARG A 695 12.88 -7.37 0.62
CA ARG A 695 14.26 -6.92 0.87
C ARG A 695 14.29 -5.57 1.61
N ARG A 696 13.45 -4.62 1.20
CA ARG A 696 13.31 -3.30 1.84
C ARG A 696 12.52 -3.32 3.16
N GLY A 697 12.01 -4.47 3.57
CA GLY A 697 11.20 -4.60 4.79
C GLY A 697 9.75 -4.17 4.63
N ILE A 698 9.22 -4.18 3.40
CA ILE A 698 7.80 -3.97 3.10
C ILE A 698 7.10 -5.33 3.12
N ALA A 699 6.03 -5.42 3.90
CA ALA A 699 5.20 -6.61 3.98
C ALA A 699 4.40 -6.78 2.68
N VAL A 700 4.31 -8.02 2.19
CA VAL A 700 3.61 -8.34 0.94
C VAL A 700 2.82 -9.63 1.12
N ASN A 701 1.57 -9.67 0.70
CA ASN A 701 0.79 -10.90 0.73
C ASN A 701 1.10 -11.79 -0.48
N LEU A 702 2.14 -12.63 -0.33
CA LEU A 702 2.47 -13.70 -1.27
C LEU A 702 1.55 -14.92 -1.05
N SER A 703 0.30 -14.86 -1.53
CA SER A 703 -0.58 -16.05 -1.60
C SER A 703 -0.20 -16.94 -2.80
N GLU A 704 -0.80 -18.14 -2.90
CA GLU A 704 -0.28 -19.33 -3.62
C GLU A 704 0.10 -19.16 -5.10
N GLY A 705 -0.29 -18.07 -5.77
CA GLY A 705 0.01 -17.82 -7.18
C GLY A 705 1.47 -17.47 -7.52
N LEU A 706 2.31 -17.20 -6.51
CA LEU A 706 3.75 -16.90 -6.70
C LEU A 706 4.68 -18.02 -6.17
N LYS A 707 4.13 -19.18 -5.76
CA LYS A 707 4.94 -20.32 -5.32
C LYS A 707 5.75 -20.88 -6.51
N GLU A 708 7.05 -21.09 -6.30
CA GLU A 708 7.98 -21.66 -7.28
C GLU A 708 7.43 -23.01 -7.80
N LYS A 709 7.46 -23.20 -9.13
CA LYS A 709 7.45 -24.54 -9.71
C LYS A 709 8.81 -25.19 -9.52
#